data_AF-A0A0V0J1X0-F1
#
_entry.id   AF-A0A0V0J1X0-F1
#
_cell.length_a   1.000
_cell.length_b   1.000
_cell.length_c   1.000
_cell.angle_alpha   90.00
_cell.angle_beta   90.00
_cell.angle_gamma   90.00
#
_symmetry.space_group_name_H-M   'P 1'
#
loop_
_entity.id
_entity.type
_entity.pdbx_description
1 polymer ?
#
loop_
_entity_poly.entity_id
_entity_poly.type
_entity_poly.pdbx_seq_one_letter_code
_entity_poly.pdbx_strand_id
1 'polypeptide(L)'
;LLLRMAIPDLTKLYTTIHECSENHSITKNHLTQDVVNKYASVKTKFGGTLAQCVNHNASNPGALLPRCADSDCYTVFADFFDAVIRDYHKVTTPKISHPPANFGDLQHLPFGDLSIGNDLVISTRVRLGRTVKGYGFAPVISKEDRIALEQKIVAALKTLPGEFAGDYYSLGNMTKTEYDSLVKDHFLFRDDDSVLRDAGGYRDWPSGRGIFINKKKNFLVWVNEEDHIRIISMQQGGNLAEVYTRLAEAAGYLERQLEFEKDERFGYLTFCPSNLGTTMRASVHAKIPLVSALPNYKQLCEKYHMQSRGTFGEHTATVGGVYDLSNKRRLGLTELEAVTEMAAGVKALLTLEKMMEEYNKNMPASTWAVEPLEYLSKMILDAPDSRCICKKYLTPDTIKQFDGKRTKFGTTLAHMIRNCAYNPRALCPRLGDAECYETFKGHMEHVIRDYHRVQGDKISHPVPTFGDLSKLPFKNLDPSGKLIISTRVRVGRSVQGYQFGTTINKEARVKLEKELADALMGLTGEHAGTYYSLAGMDEATRKQLVEDHFLFKDDDSVLRDAGGYRDWPAGRGIFHNASKTFLCWIGEEDHLRIISMELGGDLAGIYTRLVKGIQAIEQKVKFCHSDNYGYLTCCPSNLGTTMRASVHARVPKLSANKAKFDEVCKKYGIQARGVHGEHTESIGGVYDLSNERRLGLTELQAACEMAKGIEEILKIEASL
;
A
#
# COMPACT_ATOMS: atom_id res chain seq x y z
N LEU A 1 5.61 40.80 -30.54
CA LEU A 1 6.52 40.51 -29.41
C LEU A 1 5.68 40.18 -28.17
N LEU A 2 5.21 38.93 -28.06
CA LEU A 2 4.65 38.43 -26.80
C LEU A 2 5.84 37.93 -25.96
N LEU A 3 6.01 38.49 -24.76
CA LEU A 3 7.05 38.09 -23.81
C LEU A 3 7.06 36.56 -23.67
N ARG A 4 8.13 35.90 -24.16
CA ARG A 4 8.50 34.60 -23.63
C ARG A 4 8.69 34.84 -22.14
N MET A 5 7.80 34.34 -21.28
CA MET A 5 8.07 34.36 -19.85
C MET A 5 9.43 33.71 -19.67
N ALA A 6 10.41 34.48 -19.22
CA ALA A 6 11.77 33.99 -19.07
C ALA A 6 11.73 32.91 -17.99
N ILE A 7 11.96 31.66 -18.41
CA ILE A 7 12.11 30.54 -17.47
C ILE A 7 13.31 30.88 -16.58
N PRO A 8 13.20 30.73 -15.25
CA PRO A 8 14.32 30.94 -14.36
C PRO A 8 15.54 30.09 -14.76
N ASP A 9 16.74 30.56 -14.44
CA ASP A 9 17.92 29.71 -14.64
C ASP A 9 17.85 28.44 -13.78
N LEU A 10 18.65 27.44 -14.16
CA LEU A 10 18.64 26.12 -13.54
C LEU A 10 18.96 26.17 -12.04
N THR A 11 19.82 27.12 -11.62
CA THR A 11 20.23 27.26 -10.21
C THR A 11 19.06 27.73 -9.36
N LYS A 12 18.30 28.70 -9.84
CA LYS A 12 17.09 29.18 -9.16
C LYS A 12 16.02 28.08 -9.06
N LEU A 13 15.82 27.31 -10.14
CA LEU A 13 14.88 26.18 -10.12
C LEU A 13 15.32 25.08 -9.14
N TYR A 14 16.61 24.76 -9.07
CA TYR A 14 17.17 23.83 -8.10
C TYR A 14 16.84 24.24 -6.67
N THR A 15 17.10 25.50 -6.31
CA THR A 15 16.79 26.04 -4.97
C THR A 15 15.29 25.92 -4.66
N THR A 16 14.42 26.39 -5.57
CA THR A 16 12.96 26.32 -5.36
C THR A 16 12.45 24.89 -5.16
N ILE A 17 12.94 23.93 -5.95
CA ILE A 17 12.56 22.52 -5.83
C ILE A 17 13.04 21.92 -4.50
N HIS A 18 14.26 22.25 -4.05
CA HIS A 18 14.85 21.67 -2.84
C HIS A 18 14.27 22.25 -1.55
N GLU A 19 14.01 23.55 -1.51
CA GLU A 19 13.46 24.25 -0.34
C GLU A 19 11.96 23.96 -0.13
N CYS A 20 11.24 23.50 -1.16
CA CYS A 20 9.84 23.10 -1.02
C CYS A 20 9.73 21.76 -0.27
N SER A 21 9.23 21.80 0.97
CA SER A 21 9.03 20.61 1.81
C SER A 21 7.97 19.65 1.27
N GLU A 22 7.01 20.15 0.49
CA GLU A 22 5.94 19.36 -0.14
C GLU A 22 6.39 18.68 -1.44
N ASN A 23 7.56 19.06 -1.97
CA ASN A 23 8.11 18.47 -3.18
C ASN A 23 8.85 17.17 -2.83
N HIS A 24 8.29 16.05 -3.28
CA HIS A 24 8.86 14.70 -3.15
C HIS A 24 9.13 14.06 -4.52
N SER A 25 9.37 14.89 -5.55
CA SER A 25 9.56 14.44 -6.92
C SER A 25 10.87 13.66 -7.11
N ILE A 26 10.88 12.75 -8.09
CA ILE A 26 12.12 12.11 -8.57
C ILE A 26 13.06 13.17 -9.17
N THR A 27 12.51 14.25 -9.76
CA THR A 27 13.30 15.42 -10.16
C THR A 27 14.12 15.97 -9.00
N LYS A 28 13.52 16.21 -7.83
CA LYS A 28 14.23 16.69 -6.63
C LYS A 28 15.35 15.74 -6.22
N ASN A 29 15.09 14.43 -6.23
CA ASN A 29 16.07 13.43 -5.81
C ASN A 29 17.33 13.40 -6.68
N HIS A 30 17.21 13.68 -7.99
CA HIS A 30 18.31 13.51 -8.95
C HIS A 30 18.83 14.82 -9.55
N LEU A 31 18.16 15.95 -9.35
CA LEU A 31 18.66 17.28 -9.73
C LEU A 31 19.69 17.75 -8.69
N THR A 32 20.87 17.15 -8.66
CA THR A 32 21.92 17.49 -7.68
C THR A 32 22.64 18.79 -8.05
N GLN A 33 23.38 19.37 -7.10
CA GLN A 33 24.23 20.53 -7.39
C GLN A 33 25.26 20.24 -8.50
N ASP A 34 25.79 19.02 -8.57
CA ASP A 34 26.73 18.62 -9.64
C ASP A 34 26.06 18.59 -11.01
N VAL A 35 24.82 18.09 -11.08
CA VAL A 35 23.99 18.13 -12.31
C VAL A 35 23.75 19.59 -12.72
N VAL A 36 23.42 20.47 -11.77
CA VAL A 36 23.22 21.91 -12.04
C VAL A 36 24.50 22.54 -12.59
N ASN A 37 25.63 22.34 -11.91
CA ASN A 37 26.93 22.91 -12.30
C ASN A 37 27.35 22.43 -13.70
N LYS A 38 27.11 21.16 -14.02
CA LYS A 38 27.45 20.56 -15.31
C LYS A 38 26.58 21.08 -16.46
N TYR A 39 25.28 21.29 -16.22
CA TYR A 39 24.31 21.50 -17.31
C TYR A 39 23.66 22.89 -17.37
N ALA A 40 23.97 23.81 -16.45
CA ALA A 40 23.35 25.15 -16.40
C ALA A 40 23.44 25.95 -17.71
N SER A 41 24.54 25.77 -18.47
CA SER A 41 24.76 26.47 -19.76
C SER A 41 24.69 25.56 -20.98
N VAL A 42 24.39 24.27 -20.80
CA VAL A 42 24.35 23.28 -21.89
C VAL A 42 23.02 23.35 -22.63
N LYS A 43 23.08 23.25 -23.96
CA LYS A 43 21.91 23.28 -24.85
C LYS A 43 21.91 22.06 -25.77
N THR A 44 20.71 21.55 -26.08
CA THR A 44 20.51 20.56 -27.13
C THR A 44 20.65 21.19 -28.53
N LYS A 45 20.62 20.39 -29.60
CA LYS A 45 20.64 20.91 -30.99
C LYS A 45 19.44 21.80 -31.32
N PHE A 46 18.31 21.60 -30.63
CA PHE A 46 17.11 22.43 -30.76
C PHE A 46 17.11 23.63 -29.80
N GLY A 47 18.19 23.85 -29.05
CA GLY A 47 18.33 24.95 -28.11
C GLY A 47 17.68 24.71 -26.74
N GLY A 48 17.22 23.49 -26.47
CA GLY A 48 16.61 23.06 -25.22
C GLY A 48 17.58 23.06 -24.05
N THR A 49 17.13 23.42 -22.86
CA THR A 49 17.93 23.45 -21.63
C THR A 49 17.35 22.53 -20.55
N LEU A 50 18.19 22.09 -19.60
CA LEU A 50 17.70 21.35 -18.44
C LEU A 50 16.75 22.19 -17.57
N ALA A 51 16.88 23.52 -17.56
CA ALA A 51 15.93 24.42 -16.89
C ALA A 51 14.52 24.28 -17.46
N GLN A 52 14.36 24.21 -18.78
CA GLN A 52 13.06 23.95 -19.42
C GLN A 52 12.48 22.59 -19.03
N CYS A 53 13.33 21.60 -18.80
CA CYS A 53 12.93 20.23 -18.47
C CYS A 53 12.36 20.09 -17.05
N VAL A 54 12.81 20.92 -16.11
CA VAL A 54 12.45 20.84 -14.67
C VAL A 54 11.57 21.99 -14.18
N ASN A 55 11.30 22.99 -15.03
CA ASN A 55 10.55 24.20 -14.67
C ASN A 55 9.21 23.90 -13.98
N HIS A 56 8.40 23.00 -14.52
CA HIS A 56 7.10 22.67 -13.95
C HIS A 56 7.20 22.01 -12.57
N ASN A 57 8.31 21.32 -12.25
CA ASN A 57 8.49 20.71 -10.93
C ASN A 57 8.69 21.76 -9.83
N ALA A 58 9.16 22.97 -10.17
CA ALA A 58 9.24 24.09 -9.23
C ALA A 58 7.85 24.67 -8.91
N SER A 59 6.95 24.71 -9.91
CA SER A 59 5.59 25.26 -9.76
C SER A 59 4.56 24.21 -9.31
N ASN A 60 4.84 22.92 -9.51
CA ASN A 60 3.91 21.82 -9.23
C ASN A 60 4.63 20.77 -8.36
N PRO A 61 4.66 20.92 -7.02
CA PRO A 61 5.42 20.04 -6.13
C PRO A 61 4.92 18.58 -6.13
N GLY A 62 3.66 18.34 -6.53
CA GLY A 62 3.10 17.01 -6.72
C GLY A 62 3.52 16.30 -8.02
N ALA A 63 4.16 17.01 -8.97
CA ALA A 63 4.61 16.41 -10.22
C ALA A 63 5.87 15.55 -9.99
N LEU A 64 5.74 14.24 -10.17
CA LEU A 64 6.81 13.28 -9.85
C LEU A 64 8.05 13.38 -10.77
N LEU A 65 7.84 13.70 -12.04
CA LEU A 65 8.85 13.57 -13.10
C LEU A 65 9.13 14.88 -13.82
N PRO A 66 10.31 15.03 -14.43
CA PRO A 66 10.60 16.11 -15.37
C PRO A 66 9.89 15.88 -16.71
N ARG A 67 10.09 16.80 -17.66
CA ARG A 67 9.73 16.68 -19.08
C ARG A 67 10.96 16.96 -19.93
N CYS A 68 10.94 16.58 -21.20
CA CYS A 68 12.04 16.88 -22.11
C CYS A 68 11.76 18.12 -22.96
N ALA A 69 12.77 18.96 -23.16
CA ALA A 69 12.66 20.08 -24.10
C ALA A 69 12.60 19.60 -25.56
N ASP A 70 13.29 18.50 -25.87
CA ASP A 70 13.33 17.81 -27.16
C ASP A 70 13.93 16.40 -26.96
N SER A 71 13.95 15.58 -28.01
CA SER A 71 14.43 14.19 -27.93
C SER A 71 15.91 14.05 -27.53
N ASP A 72 16.75 15.05 -27.82
CA ASP A 72 18.19 14.98 -27.49
C ASP A 72 18.45 15.15 -25.98
N CYS A 73 17.47 15.61 -25.21
CA CYS A 73 17.59 15.77 -23.75
C CYS A 73 18.06 14.48 -23.06
N TYR A 74 17.59 13.32 -23.53
CA TYR A 74 17.95 12.01 -23.00
C TYR A 74 19.43 11.62 -23.22
N THR A 75 20.11 12.29 -24.15
CA THR A 75 21.54 12.07 -24.43
C THR A 75 22.39 13.21 -23.88
N VAL A 76 21.97 14.46 -24.08
CA VAL A 76 22.72 15.65 -23.65
C VAL A 76 22.75 15.78 -22.12
N PHE A 77 21.63 15.50 -21.45
CA PHE A 77 21.51 15.57 -19.98
C PHE A 77 21.45 14.17 -19.35
N ALA A 78 22.21 13.21 -19.90
CA ALA A 78 22.13 11.80 -19.54
C ALA A 78 22.33 11.52 -18.05
N ASP A 79 23.27 12.19 -17.35
CA ASP A 79 23.48 11.94 -15.91
C ASP A 79 22.20 12.15 -15.08
N PHE A 80 21.38 13.12 -15.47
CA PHE A 80 20.10 13.40 -14.84
C PHE A 80 19.00 12.45 -15.31
N PHE A 81 18.78 12.34 -16.64
CA PHE A 81 17.67 11.54 -17.15
C PHE A 81 17.87 10.04 -16.94
N ASP A 82 19.08 9.50 -17.06
CA ASP A 82 19.33 8.08 -16.78
C ASP A 82 18.99 7.75 -15.31
N ALA A 83 19.33 8.63 -14.37
CA ALA A 83 19.02 8.46 -12.95
C ALA A 83 17.50 8.50 -12.69
N VAL A 84 16.81 9.50 -13.25
CA VAL A 84 15.34 9.65 -13.19
C VAL A 84 14.64 8.43 -13.79
N ILE A 85 15.08 7.96 -14.96
CA ILE A 85 14.48 6.83 -15.69
C ILE A 85 14.69 5.53 -14.91
N ARG A 86 15.89 5.30 -14.36
CA ARG A 86 16.18 4.12 -13.53
C ARG A 86 15.30 4.06 -12.30
N ASP A 87 15.15 5.19 -11.60
CA ASP A 87 14.31 5.27 -10.42
C ASP A 87 12.84 5.03 -10.78
N TYR A 88 12.29 5.73 -11.77
CA TYR A 88 10.88 5.63 -12.11
C TYR A 88 10.50 4.25 -12.64
N HIS A 89 11.26 3.73 -13.61
CA HIS A 89 10.99 2.43 -14.25
C HIS A 89 11.55 1.24 -13.46
N LYS A 90 12.17 1.49 -12.30
CA LYS A 90 12.76 0.47 -11.43
C LYS A 90 13.73 -0.44 -12.18
N VAL A 91 14.59 0.16 -13.01
CA VAL A 91 15.58 -0.55 -13.83
C VAL A 91 16.72 -1.04 -12.92
N THR A 92 16.78 -2.35 -12.70
CA THR A 92 17.80 -3.00 -11.85
C THR A 92 19.03 -3.46 -12.64
N THR A 93 18.96 -3.47 -13.97
CA THR A 93 20.08 -3.89 -14.83
C THR A 93 21.18 -2.82 -14.88
N PRO A 94 22.46 -3.23 -15.06
CA PRO A 94 23.57 -2.28 -15.14
C PRO A 94 23.39 -1.22 -16.24
N LYS A 95 22.77 -1.61 -17.37
CA LYS A 95 22.44 -0.72 -18.48
C LYS A 95 20.94 -0.65 -18.67
N ILE A 96 20.44 0.56 -18.94
CA ILE A 96 19.07 0.76 -19.45
C ILE A 96 19.05 0.23 -20.88
N SER A 97 18.08 -0.61 -21.19
CA SER A 97 17.91 -1.20 -22.53
C SER A 97 16.44 -1.42 -22.82
N HIS A 98 16.10 -1.39 -24.11
CA HIS A 98 14.76 -1.69 -24.59
C HIS A 98 14.84 -2.62 -25.80
N PRO A 99 14.01 -3.67 -25.87
CA PRO A 99 13.97 -4.53 -27.05
C PRO A 99 13.43 -3.76 -28.27
N PRO A 100 13.73 -4.24 -29.50
CA PRO A 100 13.06 -3.73 -30.70
C PRO A 100 11.53 -3.86 -30.59
N ALA A 101 10.82 -2.92 -31.22
CA ALA A 101 9.36 -2.94 -31.25
C ALA A 101 8.83 -4.26 -31.83
N ASN A 102 7.87 -4.88 -31.15
CA ASN A 102 7.29 -6.15 -31.54
C ASN A 102 5.84 -6.27 -31.05
N PHE A 103 4.91 -6.27 -32.00
CA PHE A 103 3.47 -6.42 -31.76
C PHE A 103 3.00 -7.88 -31.82
N GLY A 104 3.89 -8.84 -32.09
CA GLY A 104 3.55 -10.26 -32.23
C GLY A 104 2.86 -10.61 -33.54
N ASP A 105 2.44 -11.87 -33.65
CA ASP A 105 1.57 -12.34 -34.72
C ASP A 105 0.13 -11.93 -34.41
N LEU A 106 -0.37 -10.91 -35.13
CA LEU A 106 -1.71 -10.36 -34.92
C LEU A 106 -2.84 -11.36 -35.22
N GLN A 107 -2.56 -12.46 -35.93
CA GLN A 107 -3.53 -13.54 -36.18
C GLN A 107 -3.61 -14.53 -35.02
N HIS A 108 -2.56 -14.62 -34.19
CA HIS A 108 -2.41 -15.61 -33.13
C HIS A 108 -1.98 -14.95 -31.80
N LEU A 109 -2.76 -13.95 -31.37
CA LEU A 109 -2.51 -13.24 -30.11
C LEU A 109 -2.82 -14.14 -28.88
N PRO A 110 -2.03 -14.04 -27.79
CA PRO A 110 -2.23 -14.85 -26.58
C PRO A 110 -3.38 -14.36 -25.69
N PHE A 111 -4.16 -13.38 -26.14
CA PHE A 111 -5.28 -12.77 -25.44
C PHE A 111 -6.45 -12.54 -26.41
N GLY A 112 -7.66 -12.46 -25.85
CA GLY A 112 -8.91 -12.24 -26.60
C GLY A 112 -9.81 -11.26 -25.85
N ASP A 113 -11.08 -11.61 -25.73
CA ASP A 113 -12.00 -10.86 -24.87
C ASP A 113 -11.67 -11.06 -23.38
N LEU A 114 -11.51 -9.96 -22.65
CA LEU A 114 -11.24 -9.92 -21.22
C LEU A 114 -12.52 -10.06 -20.38
N SER A 115 -13.68 -9.97 -21.00
CA SER A 115 -14.98 -10.08 -20.34
C SER A 115 -15.15 -11.47 -19.74
N ILE A 116 -15.47 -11.52 -18.45
CA ILE A 116 -15.83 -12.76 -17.76
C ILE A 116 -17.29 -12.56 -17.34
N GLY A 117 -18.26 -13.33 -17.89
CA GLY A 117 -19.72 -13.23 -17.67
C GLY A 117 -20.29 -11.81 -17.48
N ASN A 118 -21.16 -11.57 -16.47
CA ASN A 118 -21.81 -10.26 -16.20
C ASN A 118 -20.86 -9.07 -16.45
N ASP A 119 -21.16 -8.23 -17.45
CA ASP A 119 -20.34 -7.15 -18.03
C ASP A 119 -19.54 -6.27 -17.03
N LEU A 120 -18.44 -6.82 -16.48
CA LEU A 120 -17.52 -6.10 -15.59
C LEU A 120 -16.65 -5.12 -16.39
N VAL A 121 -16.36 -5.44 -17.65
CA VAL A 121 -15.58 -4.57 -18.55
C VAL A 121 -16.53 -3.66 -19.31
N ILE A 122 -16.42 -2.36 -19.08
CA ILE A 122 -17.20 -1.32 -19.76
C ILE A 122 -16.59 -1.04 -21.13
N SER A 123 -15.29 -0.77 -21.17
CA SER A 123 -14.58 -0.44 -22.40
C SER A 123 -13.12 -0.84 -22.33
N THR A 124 -12.52 -1.02 -23.49
CA THR A 124 -11.10 -1.35 -23.67
C THR A 124 -10.45 -0.30 -24.55
N ARG A 125 -9.23 0.10 -24.18
CA ARG A 125 -8.47 1.15 -24.88
C ARG A 125 -6.99 0.81 -24.88
N VAL A 126 -6.35 0.95 -26.04
CA VAL A 126 -4.88 0.88 -26.15
C VAL A 126 -4.38 2.16 -26.80
N ARG A 127 -3.32 2.74 -26.25
CA ARG A 127 -2.69 3.95 -26.81
C ARG A 127 -1.18 3.82 -26.91
N LEU A 128 -0.61 4.55 -27.88
CA LEU A 128 0.83 4.74 -28.10
C LEU A 128 1.13 6.24 -28.24
N GLY A 129 2.34 6.64 -27.87
CA GLY A 129 2.93 7.95 -28.19
C GLY A 129 4.02 7.81 -29.25
N ARG A 130 4.17 8.79 -30.14
CA ARG A 130 5.28 8.85 -31.10
C ARG A 130 5.78 10.28 -31.25
N THR A 131 7.10 10.40 -31.42
CA THR A 131 7.80 11.64 -31.69
C THR A 131 8.32 11.61 -33.12
N VAL A 132 7.88 12.55 -33.97
CA VAL A 132 8.38 12.69 -35.34
C VAL A 132 9.78 13.32 -35.35
N LYS A 133 10.72 12.70 -36.07
CA LYS A 133 12.11 13.15 -36.19
C LYS A 133 12.21 14.54 -36.82
N GLY A 134 13.16 15.32 -36.33
CA GLY A 134 13.48 16.66 -36.85
C GLY A 134 12.69 17.81 -36.22
N TYR A 135 11.84 17.52 -35.23
CA TYR A 135 11.07 18.52 -34.49
C TYR A 135 11.38 18.42 -32.99
N GLY A 136 11.51 19.56 -32.31
CA GLY A 136 11.61 19.59 -30.85
C GLY A 136 10.25 19.45 -30.17
N PHE A 137 10.22 19.25 -28.85
CA PHE A 137 8.96 19.20 -28.10
C PHE A 137 8.40 20.59 -27.82
N ALA A 138 7.27 20.64 -27.12
CA ALA A 138 6.54 21.85 -26.80
C ALA A 138 7.39 23.01 -26.21
N PRO A 139 8.42 22.78 -25.36
CA PRO A 139 9.27 23.84 -24.83
C PRO A 139 10.07 24.62 -25.88
N VAL A 140 10.47 23.98 -26.99
CA VAL A 140 11.42 24.57 -27.95
C VAL A 140 10.88 24.70 -29.36
N ILE A 141 9.85 23.93 -29.73
CA ILE A 141 9.24 24.03 -31.07
C ILE A 141 8.72 25.45 -31.31
N SER A 142 8.98 25.98 -32.51
CA SER A 142 8.40 27.25 -32.95
C SER A 142 6.92 27.09 -33.31
N LYS A 143 6.18 28.19 -33.44
CA LYS A 143 4.78 28.13 -33.86
C LYS A 143 4.68 27.59 -35.30
N GLU A 144 5.58 28.05 -36.16
CA GLU A 144 5.69 27.69 -37.56
C GLU A 144 6.02 26.21 -37.72
N ASP A 145 7.02 25.70 -36.99
CA ASP A 145 7.40 24.28 -37.03
C ASP A 145 6.30 23.38 -36.46
N ARG A 146 5.57 23.83 -35.44
CA ARG A 146 4.44 23.06 -34.90
C ARG A 146 3.31 22.92 -35.93
N ILE A 147 3.01 23.97 -36.69
CA ILE A 147 2.04 23.93 -37.78
C ILE A 147 2.56 23.07 -38.94
N ALA A 148 3.84 23.17 -39.30
CA ALA A 148 4.44 22.32 -40.32
C ALA A 148 4.40 20.82 -39.92
N LEU A 149 4.66 20.53 -38.64
CA LEU A 149 4.54 19.19 -38.07
C LEU A 149 3.10 18.68 -38.12
N GLU A 150 2.12 19.51 -37.72
CA GLU A 150 0.70 19.19 -37.85
C GLU A 150 0.36 18.81 -39.30
N GLN A 151 0.72 19.64 -40.27
CA GLN A 151 0.46 19.40 -41.68
C GLN A 151 1.09 18.09 -42.18
N LYS A 152 2.33 17.80 -41.76
CA LYS A 152 3.03 16.54 -42.08
C LYS A 152 2.30 15.33 -41.52
N ILE A 153 1.85 15.39 -40.26
CA ILE A 153 1.10 14.31 -39.60
C ILE A 153 -0.27 14.12 -40.28
N VAL A 154 -0.99 15.21 -40.55
CA VAL A 154 -2.30 15.17 -41.22
C VAL A 154 -2.20 14.60 -42.63
N ALA A 155 -1.14 14.93 -43.37
CA ALA A 155 -0.89 14.35 -44.69
C ALA A 155 -0.75 12.83 -44.61
N ALA A 156 0.00 12.30 -43.64
CA ALA A 156 0.11 10.86 -43.42
C ALA A 156 -1.23 10.22 -43.01
N LEU A 157 -1.97 10.85 -42.08
CA LEU A 157 -3.27 10.36 -41.61
C LEU A 157 -4.31 10.27 -42.73
N LYS A 158 -4.31 11.21 -43.68
CA LYS A 158 -5.22 11.19 -44.84
C LYS A 158 -5.00 10.01 -45.79
N THR A 159 -3.85 9.33 -45.71
CA THR A 159 -3.56 8.15 -46.52
C THR A 159 -4.00 6.83 -45.87
N LEU A 160 -4.48 6.86 -44.62
CA LEU A 160 -4.89 5.65 -43.91
C LEU A 160 -6.02 4.91 -44.66
N PRO A 161 -5.84 3.62 -44.99
CA PRO A 161 -6.77 2.89 -45.83
C PRO A 161 -7.93 2.28 -45.02
N GLY A 162 -8.97 1.84 -45.74
CA GLY A 162 -9.99 0.93 -45.20
C GLY A 162 -10.69 1.46 -43.96
N GLU A 163 -10.68 0.68 -42.87
CA GLU A 163 -11.38 1.03 -41.62
C GLU A 163 -10.77 2.22 -40.87
N PHE A 164 -9.55 2.61 -41.22
CA PHE A 164 -8.85 3.74 -40.62
C PHE A 164 -9.21 5.08 -41.27
N ALA A 165 -9.90 5.06 -42.42
CA ALA A 165 -10.32 6.28 -43.11
C ALA A 165 -11.21 7.15 -42.19
N GLY A 166 -10.94 8.45 -42.20
CA GLY A 166 -11.50 9.39 -41.25
C GLY A 166 -11.21 10.85 -41.57
N ASP A 167 -11.61 11.72 -40.65
CA ASP A 167 -11.52 13.17 -40.79
C ASP A 167 -10.61 13.77 -39.72
N TYR A 168 -9.92 14.85 -40.07
CA TYR A 168 -9.08 15.62 -39.16
C TYR A 168 -9.77 16.93 -38.77
N TYR A 169 -9.84 17.18 -37.46
CA TYR A 169 -10.44 18.37 -36.86
C TYR A 169 -9.34 19.18 -36.18
N SER A 170 -8.93 20.29 -36.81
CA SER A 170 -7.99 21.24 -36.20
C SER A 170 -8.67 22.01 -35.08
N LEU A 171 -8.04 22.14 -33.92
CA LEU A 171 -8.58 22.89 -32.78
C LEU A 171 -8.81 24.36 -33.11
N GLY A 172 -7.96 24.97 -33.96
CA GLY A 172 -8.10 26.37 -34.34
C GLY A 172 -9.35 26.69 -35.15
N ASN A 173 -9.95 25.68 -35.80
CA ASN A 173 -11.15 25.82 -36.64
C ASN A 173 -12.37 25.11 -36.05
N MET A 174 -12.24 24.49 -34.89
CA MET A 174 -13.31 23.70 -34.25
C MET A 174 -14.33 24.64 -33.60
N THR A 175 -15.63 24.41 -33.87
CA THR A 175 -16.69 25.16 -33.19
C THR A 175 -16.77 24.76 -31.72
N LYS A 176 -17.31 25.64 -30.87
CA LYS A 176 -17.49 25.34 -29.44
C LYS A 176 -18.37 24.11 -29.21
N THR A 177 -19.43 23.94 -30.01
CA THR A 177 -20.32 22.78 -29.94
C THR A 177 -19.61 21.47 -30.28
N GLU A 178 -18.79 21.46 -31.33
CA GLU A 178 -17.98 20.28 -31.69
C GLU A 178 -16.95 19.96 -30.59
N TYR A 179 -16.26 20.99 -30.09
CA TYR A 179 -15.30 20.86 -29.00
C TYR A 179 -15.95 20.22 -27.77
N ASP A 180 -17.08 20.78 -27.31
CA ASP A 180 -17.79 20.31 -26.12
C ASP A 180 -18.33 18.89 -26.31
N SER A 181 -18.78 18.54 -27.53
CA SER A 181 -19.22 17.18 -27.86
C SER A 181 -18.06 16.19 -27.79
N LEU A 182 -16.91 16.50 -28.39
CA LEU A 182 -15.76 15.59 -28.40
C LEU A 182 -15.11 15.45 -27.02
N VAL A 183 -15.14 16.49 -26.19
CA VAL A 183 -14.73 16.40 -24.79
C VAL A 183 -15.68 15.49 -24.02
N LYS A 184 -17.00 15.66 -24.20
CA LYS A 184 -18.02 14.82 -23.55
C LYS A 184 -17.92 13.34 -23.94
N ASP A 185 -17.58 13.05 -25.19
CA ASP A 185 -17.38 11.70 -25.71
C ASP A 185 -16.02 11.09 -25.28
N HIS A 186 -15.22 11.81 -24.49
CA HIS A 186 -13.86 11.45 -24.09
C HIS A 186 -12.87 11.29 -25.25
N PHE A 187 -13.14 11.95 -26.37
CA PHE A 187 -12.29 11.92 -27.56
C PHE A 187 -11.25 13.02 -27.57
N LEU A 188 -11.57 14.22 -27.08
CA LEU A 188 -10.69 15.38 -27.18
C LEU A 188 -9.97 15.70 -25.87
N PHE A 189 -8.73 16.11 -26.00
CA PHE A 189 -7.90 16.66 -24.92
C PHE A 189 -8.21 18.13 -24.64
N ARG A 190 -7.76 18.64 -23.50
CA ARG A 190 -8.04 20.01 -23.02
C ARG A 190 -6.73 20.69 -22.58
N ASP A 191 -6.79 22.00 -22.32
CA ASP A 191 -5.68 22.84 -21.87
C ASP A 191 -5.66 23.09 -20.35
N ASP A 192 -6.20 22.16 -19.56
CA ASP A 192 -6.43 22.35 -18.12
C ASP A 192 -5.38 21.67 -17.19
N ASP A 193 -4.42 20.93 -17.75
CA ASP A 193 -3.31 20.34 -16.99
C ASP A 193 -2.22 21.40 -16.67
N SER A 194 -2.04 21.73 -15.39
CA SER A 194 -1.04 22.71 -14.94
C SER A 194 0.40 22.24 -15.14
N VAL A 195 0.66 20.94 -14.98
CA VAL A 195 1.98 20.34 -15.18
C VAL A 195 2.38 20.48 -16.64
N LEU A 196 1.47 20.14 -17.57
CA LEU A 196 1.72 20.28 -19.00
C LEU A 196 1.87 21.75 -19.41
N ARG A 197 1.04 22.65 -18.87
CA ARG A 197 1.15 24.09 -19.12
C ARG A 197 2.51 24.65 -18.73
N ASP A 198 2.95 24.39 -17.50
CA ASP A 198 4.20 24.93 -16.96
C ASP A 198 5.44 24.25 -17.56
N ALA A 199 5.25 23.05 -18.13
CA ALA A 199 6.24 22.39 -18.98
C ALA A 199 6.22 22.89 -20.42
N GLY A 200 5.48 23.96 -20.75
CA GLY A 200 5.44 24.58 -22.07
C GLY A 200 4.48 23.93 -23.08
N GLY A 201 3.69 22.95 -22.66
CA GLY A 201 2.78 22.16 -23.49
C GLY A 201 1.72 22.98 -24.24
N TYR A 202 1.29 24.11 -23.69
CA TYR A 202 0.24 24.97 -24.28
C TYR A 202 0.77 26.25 -24.93
N ARG A 203 2.07 26.33 -25.23
CA ARG A 203 2.59 27.43 -26.05
C ARG A 203 1.84 27.50 -27.38
N ASP A 204 1.48 28.73 -27.75
CA ASP A 204 0.74 29.11 -28.97
C ASP A 204 -0.61 28.40 -29.14
N TRP A 205 -1.25 27.97 -28.04
CA TRP A 205 -2.55 27.31 -28.08
C TRP A 205 -3.62 28.17 -28.77
N PRO A 206 -4.50 27.59 -29.61
CA PRO A 206 -4.60 26.16 -29.99
C PRO A 206 -3.86 25.82 -31.30
N SER A 207 -2.95 26.68 -31.80
CA SER A 207 -2.33 26.52 -33.13
C SER A 207 -1.51 25.24 -33.23
N GLY A 208 -1.55 24.56 -34.39
CA GLY A 208 -0.75 23.36 -34.65
C GLY A 208 -1.31 22.08 -34.05
N ARG A 209 -2.59 22.05 -33.63
CA ARG A 209 -3.16 20.97 -32.80
C ARG A 209 -4.53 20.54 -33.30
N GLY A 210 -4.85 19.28 -33.07
CA GLY A 210 -6.14 18.73 -33.48
C GLY A 210 -6.27 17.24 -33.20
N ILE A 211 -7.37 16.69 -33.69
CA ILE A 211 -7.73 15.29 -33.54
C ILE A 211 -8.13 14.70 -34.89
N PHE A 212 -7.66 13.50 -35.18
CA PHE A 212 -8.19 12.66 -36.26
C PHE A 212 -9.12 11.60 -35.68
N ILE A 213 -10.23 11.32 -36.35
CA ILE A 213 -11.22 10.33 -35.93
C ILE A 213 -11.65 9.51 -37.15
N ASN A 214 -11.57 8.18 -37.06
CA ASN A 214 -12.08 7.33 -38.13
C ASN A 214 -13.62 7.30 -38.15
N LYS A 215 -14.21 6.84 -39.27
CA LYS A 215 -15.67 6.79 -39.44
C LYS A 215 -16.40 5.98 -38.36
N LYS A 216 -15.76 4.93 -37.83
CA LYS A 216 -16.33 4.08 -36.78
C LYS A 216 -16.15 4.65 -35.36
N LYS A 217 -15.45 5.77 -35.19
CA LYS A 217 -15.15 6.40 -33.89
C LYS A 217 -14.47 5.47 -32.88
N ASN A 218 -13.65 4.54 -33.37
CA ASN A 218 -12.93 3.53 -32.57
C ASN A 218 -11.41 3.56 -32.79
N PHE A 219 -10.95 4.50 -33.61
CA PHE A 219 -9.56 4.86 -33.82
C PHE A 219 -9.44 6.39 -33.86
N LEU A 220 -8.55 6.92 -33.02
CA LEU A 220 -8.33 8.36 -32.85
C LEU A 220 -6.83 8.66 -32.82
N VAL A 221 -6.46 9.84 -33.31
CA VAL A 221 -5.08 10.34 -33.19
C VAL A 221 -5.09 11.78 -32.69
N TRP A 222 -4.44 12.03 -31.55
CA TRP A 222 -4.18 13.40 -31.09
C TRP A 222 -2.88 13.91 -31.68
N VAL A 223 -2.90 15.16 -32.14
CA VAL A 223 -1.75 15.82 -32.77
C VAL A 223 -1.31 16.99 -31.88
N ASN A 224 -0.04 16.97 -31.47
CA ASN A 224 0.64 18.02 -30.69
C ASN A 224 -0.04 18.38 -29.35
N GLU A 225 -0.58 17.39 -28.64
CA GLU A 225 -1.12 17.57 -27.28
C GLU A 225 0.03 17.59 -26.25
N GLU A 226 0.50 16.41 -25.84
CA GLU A 226 1.68 16.23 -24.99
C GLU A 226 2.88 15.72 -25.80
N ASP A 227 2.66 14.65 -26.58
CA ASP A 227 3.61 14.15 -27.59
C ASP A 227 3.18 14.64 -28.98
N HIS A 228 4.04 14.48 -30.00
CA HIS A 228 3.69 14.86 -31.39
C HIS A 228 2.46 14.10 -31.88
N ILE A 229 2.40 12.80 -31.59
CA ILE A 229 1.30 11.92 -31.97
C ILE A 229 0.91 11.04 -30.78
N ARG A 230 -0.38 10.96 -30.48
CA ARG A 230 -0.95 9.93 -29.60
C ARG A 230 -1.96 9.11 -30.37
N ILE A 231 -1.59 7.88 -30.70
CA ILE A 231 -2.42 6.94 -31.46
C ILE A 231 -3.27 6.15 -30.47
N ILE A 232 -4.57 6.09 -30.68
CA ILE A 232 -5.53 5.51 -29.74
C ILE A 232 -6.47 4.58 -30.52
N SER A 233 -6.64 3.36 -30.03
CA SER A 233 -7.79 2.53 -30.39
C SER A 233 -8.60 2.21 -29.15
N MET A 234 -9.93 2.22 -29.29
CA MET A 234 -10.85 1.94 -28.19
C MET A 234 -12.21 1.47 -28.67
N GLN A 235 -12.90 0.69 -27.86
CA GLN A 235 -14.31 0.32 -28.07
C GLN A 235 -14.97 -0.08 -26.74
N GLN A 236 -16.30 -0.24 -26.76
CA GLN A 236 -17.05 -0.83 -25.65
C GLN A 236 -16.76 -2.33 -25.53
N GLY A 237 -16.90 -2.88 -24.34
CA GLY A 237 -16.62 -4.29 -24.03
C GLY A 237 -15.14 -4.62 -23.89
N GLY A 238 -14.85 -5.92 -23.74
CA GLY A 238 -13.53 -6.43 -23.36
C GLY A 238 -12.65 -6.98 -24.49
N ASN A 239 -13.05 -6.85 -25.77
CA ASN A 239 -12.30 -7.43 -26.90
C ASN A 239 -10.95 -6.73 -27.14
N LEU A 240 -9.95 -7.08 -26.33
CA LEU A 240 -8.61 -6.50 -26.37
C LEU A 240 -7.87 -6.84 -27.66
N ALA A 241 -8.06 -8.05 -28.19
CA ALA A 241 -7.42 -8.48 -29.43
C ALA A 241 -7.78 -7.55 -30.60
N GLU A 242 -9.06 -7.25 -30.79
CA GLU A 242 -9.50 -6.33 -31.86
C GLU A 242 -8.94 -4.91 -31.68
N VAL A 243 -8.99 -4.37 -30.47
CA VAL A 243 -8.45 -3.03 -30.16
C VAL A 243 -6.94 -2.97 -30.39
N TYR A 244 -6.22 -4.01 -29.99
CA TYR A 244 -4.78 -4.11 -30.13
C TYR A 244 -4.35 -4.26 -31.59
N THR A 245 -4.98 -5.18 -32.35
CA THR A 245 -4.71 -5.38 -33.77
C THR A 245 -4.93 -4.10 -34.56
N ARG A 246 -6.07 -3.42 -34.35
CA ARG A 246 -6.36 -2.14 -35.01
C ARG A 246 -5.32 -1.07 -34.71
N LEU A 247 -4.85 -0.98 -33.45
CA LEU A 247 -3.78 -0.05 -33.09
C LEU A 247 -2.44 -0.42 -33.76
N ALA A 248 -2.05 -1.69 -33.73
CA ALA A 248 -0.78 -2.18 -34.26
C ALA A 248 -0.69 -1.95 -35.77
N GLU A 249 -1.75 -2.25 -36.52
CA GLU A 249 -1.83 -2.03 -37.97
C GLU A 249 -1.71 -0.54 -38.32
N ALA A 250 -2.45 0.32 -37.62
CA ALA A 250 -2.39 1.77 -37.85
C ALA A 250 -1.02 2.35 -37.49
N ALA A 251 -0.42 1.93 -36.37
CA ALA A 251 0.90 2.37 -35.96
C ALA A 251 1.98 1.95 -36.96
N GLY A 252 1.95 0.70 -37.41
CA GLY A 252 2.87 0.19 -38.43
C GLY A 252 2.67 0.86 -39.79
N TYR A 253 1.43 1.25 -40.14
CA TYR A 253 1.17 2.04 -41.33
C TYR A 253 1.78 3.45 -41.23
N LEU A 254 1.53 4.17 -40.13
CA LEU A 254 2.04 5.52 -39.93
C LEU A 254 3.56 5.58 -39.85
N GLU A 255 4.19 4.54 -39.29
CA GLU A 255 5.65 4.44 -39.23
C GLU A 255 6.31 4.30 -40.60
N ARG A 256 5.61 3.78 -41.61
CA ARG A 256 6.10 3.80 -43.00
C ARG A 256 5.98 5.18 -43.66
N GLN A 257 5.12 6.05 -43.14
CA GLN A 257 4.87 7.40 -43.67
C GLN A 257 5.66 8.48 -42.92
N LEU A 258 6.00 8.24 -41.65
CA LEU A 258 6.63 9.18 -40.73
C LEU A 258 7.82 8.52 -40.05
N GLU A 259 8.98 9.17 -40.09
CA GLU A 259 10.15 8.73 -39.35
C GLU A 259 10.01 9.13 -37.87
N PHE A 260 9.98 8.14 -36.98
CA PHE A 260 9.85 8.33 -35.53
C PHE A 260 11.21 8.25 -34.81
N GLU A 261 11.37 9.07 -33.76
CA GLU A 261 12.54 9.07 -32.88
C GLU A 261 12.58 7.80 -32.01
N LYS A 262 13.70 7.08 -32.09
CA LYS A 262 13.98 5.85 -31.35
C LYS A 262 15.42 5.86 -30.82
N ASP A 263 15.61 5.24 -29.67
CA ASP A 263 16.91 5.01 -29.04
C ASP A 263 17.00 3.55 -28.56
N GLU A 264 18.17 2.92 -28.68
CA GLU A 264 18.35 1.51 -28.28
C GLU A 264 18.18 1.29 -26.76
N ARG A 265 18.47 2.32 -25.95
CA ARG A 265 18.32 2.27 -24.49
C ARG A 265 16.87 2.52 -24.08
N PHE A 266 16.21 3.46 -24.77
CA PHE A 266 14.91 4.00 -24.33
C PHE A 266 13.72 3.64 -25.20
N GLY A 267 13.89 2.92 -26.31
CA GLY A 267 12.81 2.66 -27.26
C GLY A 267 12.33 3.94 -27.93
N TYR A 268 11.02 4.10 -28.10
CA TYR A 268 10.45 5.34 -28.64
C TYR A 268 10.61 6.48 -27.62
N LEU A 269 11.13 7.62 -28.10
CA LEU A 269 11.32 8.80 -27.26
C LEU A 269 10.02 9.59 -27.14
N THR A 270 9.70 10.05 -25.94
CA THR A 270 8.48 10.80 -25.61
C THR A 270 8.80 12.07 -24.83
N PHE A 271 7.86 13.00 -24.76
CA PHE A 271 8.00 14.24 -23.98
C PHE A 271 8.16 13.97 -22.48
N CYS A 272 7.40 13.01 -21.95
CA CYS A 272 7.48 12.58 -20.56
C CYS A 272 8.28 11.27 -20.43
N PRO A 273 9.27 11.19 -19.50
CA PRO A 273 10.06 9.96 -19.28
C PRO A 273 9.23 8.74 -18.85
N SER A 274 8.02 8.93 -18.31
CA SER A 274 7.15 7.81 -17.92
C SER A 274 6.66 6.97 -19.10
N ASN A 275 6.61 7.56 -20.30
CA ASN A 275 6.09 6.92 -21.50
C ASN A 275 7.20 6.37 -22.42
N LEU A 276 8.47 6.36 -22.00
CA LEU A 276 9.55 5.75 -22.78
C LEU A 276 9.33 4.23 -22.99
N GLY A 277 10.04 3.67 -23.97
CA GLY A 277 10.00 2.26 -24.33
C GLY A 277 8.93 2.00 -25.38
N THR A 278 7.95 1.18 -25.03
CA THR A 278 6.81 0.86 -25.91
C THR A 278 5.88 2.05 -26.10
N THR A 279 5.87 3.00 -25.16
CA THR A 279 4.85 4.05 -24.97
C THR A 279 3.43 3.52 -24.73
N MET A 280 3.27 2.20 -24.66
CA MET A 280 1.99 1.53 -24.72
C MET A 280 1.29 1.57 -23.37
N ARG A 281 0.10 2.17 -23.34
CA ARG A 281 -0.87 1.96 -22.27
C ARG A 281 -2.06 1.21 -22.83
N ALA A 282 -2.13 -0.09 -22.55
CA ALA A 282 -3.34 -0.88 -22.70
C ALA A 282 -4.14 -0.76 -21.40
N SER A 283 -5.44 -0.49 -21.48
CA SER A 283 -6.30 -0.38 -20.30
C SER A 283 -7.75 -0.80 -20.54
N VAL A 284 -8.43 -1.13 -19.43
CA VAL A 284 -9.88 -1.34 -19.39
C VAL A 284 -10.51 -0.46 -18.32
N HIS A 285 -11.74 -0.01 -18.59
CA HIS A 285 -12.62 0.45 -17.53
C HIS A 285 -13.37 -0.76 -16.97
N ALA A 286 -13.07 -1.15 -15.73
CA ALA A 286 -13.61 -2.34 -15.09
C ALA A 286 -14.35 -2.01 -13.79
N LYS A 287 -15.50 -2.65 -13.57
CA LYS A 287 -16.23 -2.66 -12.30
C LYS A 287 -15.61 -3.70 -11.38
N ILE A 288 -14.90 -3.25 -10.35
CA ILE A 288 -14.27 -4.13 -9.34
C ILE A 288 -14.48 -3.60 -7.90
N PRO A 289 -15.73 -3.30 -7.49
CA PRO A 289 -16.01 -2.70 -6.19
C PRO A 289 -15.53 -3.53 -5.00
N LEU A 290 -15.51 -4.86 -5.08
CA LEU A 290 -15.11 -5.73 -3.97
C LEU A 290 -13.59 -5.84 -3.86
N VAL A 291 -12.90 -6.12 -4.97
CA VAL A 291 -11.43 -6.24 -5.02
C VAL A 291 -10.77 -4.90 -4.70
N SER A 292 -11.32 -3.79 -5.19
CA SER A 292 -10.76 -2.46 -4.90
C SER A 292 -10.95 -2.01 -3.45
N ALA A 293 -11.91 -2.59 -2.72
CA ALA A 293 -12.12 -2.34 -1.30
C ALA A 293 -11.21 -3.18 -0.39
N LEU A 294 -10.44 -4.13 -0.95
CA LEU A 294 -9.51 -4.94 -0.17
C LEU A 294 -8.39 -4.08 0.45
N PRO A 295 -7.97 -4.35 1.70
CA PRO A 295 -6.92 -3.57 2.38
C PRO A 295 -5.58 -3.49 1.64
N ASN A 296 -5.30 -4.48 0.79
CA ASN A 296 -4.06 -4.61 0.02
C ASN A 296 -4.27 -4.47 -1.50
N TYR A 297 -5.34 -3.82 -1.94
CA TYR A 297 -5.63 -3.64 -3.37
C TYR A 297 -4.41 -3.08 -4.15
N LYS A 298 -3.71 -2.09 -3.58
CA LYS A 298 -2.50 -1.53 -4.20
C LYS A 298 -1.39 -2.57 -4.39
N GLN A 299 -1.13 -3.41 -3.40
CA GLN A 299 -0.14 -4.50 -3.47
C GLN A 299 -0.60 -5.60 -4.44
N LEU A 300 -1.90 -5.85 -4.53
CA LEU A 300 -2.47 -6.80 -5.49
C LEU A 300 -2.27 -6.30 -6.93
N CYS A 301 -2.51 -5.01 -7.20
CA CYS A 301 -2.18 -4.41 -8.49
C CYS A 301 -0.68 -4.51 -8.79
N GLU A 302 0.18 -4.21 -7.81
CA GLU A 302 1.64 -4.28 -7.98
C GLU A 302 2.12 -5.69 -8.33
N LYS A 303 1.58 -6.72 -7.68
CA LYS A 303 1.87 -8.13 -7.95
C LYS A 303 1.63 -8.51 -9.41
N TYR A 304 0.62 -7.91 -10.04
CA TYR A 304 0.28 -8.15 -11.45
C TYR A 304 0.85 -7.06 -12.39
N HIS A 305 1.76 -6.21 -11.90
CA HIS A 305 2.30 -5.08 -12.65
C HIS A 305 1.23 -4.17 -13.26
N MET A 306 0.15 -3.95 -12.50
CA MET A 306 -0.99 -3.14 -12.90
C MET A 306 -0.92 -1.76 -12.26
N GLN A 307 -1.35 -0.76 -13.02
CA GLN A 307 -1.65 0.57 -12.52
C GLN A 307 -3.16 0.80 -12.57
N SER A 308 -3.71 1.20 -11.43
CA SER A 308 -5.13 1.52 -11.23
C SER A 308 -5.32 3.03 -11.09
N ARG A 309 -6.30 3.60 -11.81
CA ARG A 309 -6.70 5.02 -11.75
C ARG A 309 -8.23 5.16 -11.69
N GLY A 310 -8.73 6.34 -11.34
CA GLY A 310 -10.14 6.68 -11.54
C GLY A 310 -10.46 6.88 -13.03
N THR A 311 -11.74 7.07 -13.35
CA THR A 311 -12.26 6.97 -14.73
C THR A 311 -12.08 8.22 -15.60
N PHE A 312 -11.69 9.37 -15.03
CA PHE A 312 -11.62 10.65 -15.74
C PHE A 312 -10.20 11.24 -15.83
N GLY A 313 -9.16 10.51 -15.40
CA GLY A 313 -7.77 10.95 -15.48
C GLY A 313 -6.86 10.43 -14.36
N GLU A 314 -5.65 10.97 -14.32
CA GLU A 314 -4.57 10.51 -13.40
C GLU A 314 -4.88 10.75 -11.91
N HIS A 315 -5.78 11.69 -11.60
CA HIS A 315 -6.10 12.11 -10.24
C HIS A 315 -7.60 12.11 -9.91
N THR A 316 -8.43 11.52 -10.76
CA THR A 316 -9.89 11.63 -10.61
C THR A 316 -10.45 10.60 -9.65
N ALA A 317 -11.49 10.96 -8.90
CA ALA A 317 -12.22 10.05 -8.04
C ALA A 317 -12.85 8.91 -8.84
N THR A 318 -12.98 7.74 -8.20
CA THR A 318 -13.70 6.59 -8.75
C THR A 318 -15.19 6.78 -8.54
N VAL A 319 -16.00 6.50 -9.56
CA VAL A 319 -17.46 6.53 -9.45
C VAL A 319 -17.98 5.10 -9.52
N GLY A 320 -18.69 4.66 -8.48
CA GLY A 320 -19.41 3.38 -8.48
C GLY A 320 -18.54 2.12 -8.60
N GLY A 321 -17.29 2.14 -8.10
CA GLY A 321 -16.39 0.98 -8.15
C GLY A 321 -15.78 0.71 -9.52
N VAL A 322 -15.84 1.68 -10.44
CA VAL A 322 -15.20 1.59 -11.76
C VAL A 322 -13.78 2.14 -11.71
N TYR A 323 -12.83 1.37 -12.25
CA TYR A 323 -11.40 1.71 -12.29
C TYR A 323 -10.84 1.57 -13.70
N ASP A 324 -9.89 2.44 -14.04
CA ASP A 324 -9.01 2.29 -15.21
C ASP A 324 -7.82 1.41 -14.83
N LEU A 325 -7.84 0.15 -15.29
CA LEU A 325 -6.81 -0.85 -15.03
C LEU A 325 -5.91 -0.98 -16.26
N SER A 326 -4.60 -0.76 -16.07
CA SER A 326 -3.62 -0.74 -17.18
C SER A 326 -2.32 -1.43 -16.83
N ASN A 327 -1.52 -1.83 -17.82
CA ASN A 327 -0.13 -2.19 -17.57
C ASN A 327 0.58 -1.02 -16.87
N LYS A 328 1.44 -1.33 -15.90
CA LYS A 328 2.35 -0.36 -15.25
C LYS A 328 3.65 -0.19 -16.03
N ARG A 329 4.20 -1.27 -16.57
CA ARG A 329 5.49 -1.28 -17.29
C ARG A 329 5.37 -0.68 -18.69
N ARG A 330 6.42 0.05 -19.11
CA ARG A 330 6.55 0.66 -20.45
C ARG A 330 7.91 0.40 -21.09
N LEU A 331 8.96 0.42 -20.27
CA LEU A 331 10.36 0.23 -20.66
C LEU A 331 10.85 -1.19 -20.33
N GLY A 332 11.82 -1.68 -21.11
CA GLY A 332 12.41 -3.02 -20.93
C GLY A 332 11.54 -4.23 -21.30
N LEU A 333 10.52 -4.06 -22.14
CA LEU A 333 9.66 -5.11 -22.68
C LEU A 333 9.06 -4.67 -24.02
N THR A 334 8.64 -5.61 -24.85
CA THR A 334 7.97 -5.36 -26.15
C THR A 334 6.50 -4.96 -25.97
N GLU A 335 5.89 -4.43 -27.02
CA GLU A 335 4.46 -4.13 -27.05
C GLU A 335 3.59 -5.35 -26.78
N LEU A 336 3.94 -6.52 -27.33
CA LEU A 336 3.23 -7.78 -27.09
C LEU A 336 3.32 -8.20 -25.61
N GLU A 337 4.50 -8.12 -25.01
CA GLU A 337 4.69 -8.44 -23.58
C GLU A 337 3.89 -7.48 -22.69
N ALA A 338 3.92 -6.18 -22.98
CA ALA A 338 3.21 -5.16 -22.20
C ALA A 338 1.68 -5.38 -22.18
N VAL A 339 1.08 -5.68 -23.34
CA VAL A 339 -0.36 -5.97 -23.42
C VAL A 339 -0.70 -7.35 -22.84
N THR A 340 0.20 -8.33 -22.93
CA THR A 340 0.00 -9.66 -22.35
C THR A 340 0.02 -9.62 -20.83
N GLU A 341 0.95 -8.87 -20.22
CA GLU A 341 0.95 -8.59 -18.78
C GLU A 341 -0.34 -7.92 -18.33
N MET A 342 -0.79 -6.89 -19.07
CA MET A 342 -2.07 -6.22 -18.80
C MET A 342 -3.23 -7.21 -18.84
N ALA A 343 -3.34 -8.01 -19.90
CA ALA A 343 -4.43 -8.96 -20.09
C ALA A 343 -4.49 -9.99 -18.97
N ALA A 344 -3.34 -10.54 -18.58
CA ALA A 344 -3.22 -11.49 -17.47
C ALA A 344 -3.62 -10.85 -16.13
N GLY A 345 -3.14 -9.64 -15.84
CA GLY A 345 -3.45 -8.90 -14.62
C GLY A 345 -4.92 -8.54 -14.51
N VAL A 346 -5.53 -8.00 -15.58
CA VAL A 346 -6.96 -7.70 -15.63
C VAL A 346 -7.79 -8.96 -15.44
N LYS A 347 -7.47 -10.05 -16.16
CA LYS A 347 -8.20 -11.31 -16.03
C LYS A 347 -8.14 -11.84 -14.60
N ALA A 348 -6.98 -11.80 -13.94
CA ALA A 348 -6.84 -12.23 -12.55
C ALA A 348 -7.71 -11.39 -11.59
N LEU A 349 -7.74 -10.06 -11.76
CA LEU A 349 -8.57 -9.17 -10.94
C LEU A 349 -10.07 -9.39 -11.18
N LEU A 350 -10.50 -9.54 -12.43
CA LEU A 350 -11.90 -9.80 -12.79
C LEU A 350 -12.38 -11.18 -12.31
N THR A 351 -11.53 -12.21 -12.41
CA THR A 351 -11.83 -13.53 -11.85
C THR A 351 -12.00 -13.44 -10.33
N LEU A 352 -11.11 -12.73 -9.64
CA LEU A 352 -11.22 -12.55 -8.20
C LEU A 352 -12.48 -11.77 -7.80
N GLU A 353 -12.83 -10.71 -8.54
CA GLU A 353 -14.06 -9.94 -8.31
C GLU A 353 -15.28 -10.85 -8.32
N LYS A 354 -15.40 -11.72 -9.34
CA LYS A 354 -16.51 -12.67 -9.42
C LYS A 354 -16.56 -13.68 -8.31
N MET A 355 -15.41 -14.25 -7.98
CA MET A 355 -15.29 -15.17 -6.86
C MET A 355 -15.75 -14.50 -5.56
N MET A 356 -15.42 -13.21 -5.38
CA MET A 356 -15.87 -12.42 -4.25
C MET A 356 -17.37 -12.09 -4.34
N GLU A 357 -17.92 -11.73 -5.50
CA GLU A 357 -19.36 -11.46 -5.68
C GLU A 357 -20.20 -12.66 -5.23
N GLU A 358 -19.83 -13.87 -5.64
CA GLU A 358 -20.51 -15.10 -5.26
C GLU A 358 -20.34 -15.39 -3.75
N TYR A 359 -19.10 -15.37 -3.26
CA TYR A 359 -18.77 -15.73 -1.89
C TYR A 359 -19.36 -14.74 -0.85
N ASN A 360 -19.59 -13.49 -1.23
CA ASN A 360 -20.06 -12.43 -0.34
C ASN A 360 -21.52 -12.02 -0.56
N LYS A 361 -22.28 -12.72 -1.43
CA LYS A 361 -23.68 -12.36 -1.79
C LYS A 361 -24.62 -12.11 -0.61
N ASN A 362 -24.41 -12.79 0.51
CA ASN A 362 -25.22 -12.67 1.74
C ASN A 362 -24.40 -12.15 2.93
N MET A 363 -23.31 -11.43 2.68
CA MET A 363 -22.49 -10.83 3.74
C MET A 363 -23.29 -9.70 4.42
N PRO A 364 -23.37 -9.66 5.76
CA PRO A 364 -23.94 -8.53 6.48
C PRO A 364 -23.17 -7.24 6.14
N ALA A 365 -23.87 -6.12 5.99
CA ALA A 365 -23.24 -4.81 5.73
C ALA A 365 -22.26 -4.36 6.84
N SER A 366 -22.35 -4.96 8.03
CA SER A 366 -21.41 -4.75 9.14
C SER A 366 -20.04 -5.41 8.94
N THR A 367 -19.88 -6.26 7.92
CA THR A 367 -18.66 -7.01 7.64
C THR A 367 -18.25 -6.79 6.19
N TRP A 368 -16.96 -6.53 6.00
CA TRP A 368 -16.40 -6.28 4.67
C TRP A 368 -16.31 -7.57 3.84
N ALA A 369 -16.22 -7.43 2.52
CA ALA A 369 -16.11 -8.57 1.62
C ALA A 369 -14.71 -9.21 1.68
N VAL A 370 -14.64 -10.54 1.60
CA VAL A 370 -13.37 -11.29 1.64
C VAL A 370 -13.28 -12.27 0.47
N GLU A 371 -12.08 -12.62 0.07
CA GLU A 371 -11.81 -13.69 -0.90
C GLU A 371 -12.35 -15.05 -0.40
N PRO A 372 -12.71 -16.00 -1.28
CA PRO A 372 -13.19 -17.31 -0.86
C PRO A 372 -12.18 -18.09 -0.01
N LEU A 373 -12.69 -18.95 0.87
CA LEU A 373 -11.85 -19.77 1.76
C LEU A 373 -10.88 -20.66 0.97
N GLU A 374 -11.34 -21.28 -0.11
CA GLU A 374 -10.51 -22.14 -0.96
C GLU A 374 -9.34 -21.36 -1.60
N TYR A 375 -9.60 -20.15 -2.10
CA TYR A 375 -8.59 -19.28 -2.69
C TYR A 375 -7.47 -18.94 -1.69
N LEU A 376 -7.85 -18.49 -0.49
CA LEU A 376 -6.88 -18.12 0.56
C LEU A 376 -6.18 -19.35 1.14
N SER A 377 -6.87 -20.49 1.26
CA SER A 377 -6.28 -21.74 1.74
C SER A 377 -5.22 -22.24 0.77
N LYS A 378 -5.49 -22.19 -0.55
CA LYS A 378 -4.52 -22.55 -1.58
C LYS A 378 -3.25 -21.70 -1.49
N MET A 379 -3.38 -20.39 -1.29
CA MET A 379 -2.21 -19.51 -1.10
C MET A 379 -1.34 -19.94 0.09
N ILE A 380 -1.94 -20.33 1.20
CA ILE A 380 -1.21 -20.79 2.41
C ILE A 380 -0.55 -22.15 2.18
N LEU A 381 -1.27 -23.08 1.55
CA LEU A 381 -0.80 -24.45 1.30
C LEU A 381 0.37 -24.47 0.30
N ASP A 382 0.23 -23.71 -0.79
CA ASP A 382 1.22 -23.65 -1.88
C ASP A 382 2.46 -22.84 -1.51
N ALA A 383 2.39 -21.93 -0.54
CA ALA A 383 3.53 -21.12 -0.10
C ALA A 383 4.55 -21.98 0.67
N PRO A 384 5.77 -22.22 0.13
CA PRO A 384 6.76 -23.10 0.75
C PRO A 384 7.34 -22.52 2.04
N ASP A 385 7.42 -21.20 2.15
CA ASP A 385 7.92 -20.45 3.30
C ASP A 385 6.82 -20.12 4.33
N SER A 386 5.60 -20.63 4.13
CA SER A 386 4.48 -20.42 5.03
C SER A 386 4.75 -21.01 6.42
N ARG A 387 4.73 -20.14 7.43
CA ARG A 387 4.82 -20.45 8.85
C ARG A 387 3.46 -20.46 9.53
N CYS A 388 2.38 -20.24 8.78
CA CYS A 388 1.03 -20.20 9.32
C CYS A 388 0.68 -21.53 10.01
N ILE A 389 0.33 -21.47 11.28
CA ILE A 389 -0.03 -22.65 12.06
C ILE A 389 -1.30 -23.33 11.54
N CYS A 390 -2.22 -22.57 10.93
CA CYS A 390 -3.40 -23.11 10.27
C CYS A 390 -3.04 -24.03 9.09
N LYS A 391 -1.85 -23.90 8.48
CA LYS A 391 -1.43 -24.71 7.32
C LYS A 391 -1.55 -26.22 7.58
N LYS A 392 -1.20 -26.68 8.79
CA LYS A 392 -1.31 -28.10 9.19
C LYS A 392 -2.76 -28.61 9.27
N TYR A 393 -3.71 -27.70 9.40
CA TYR A 393 -5.10 -27.97 9.73
C TYR A 393 -6.08 -27.52 8.62
N LEU A 394 -5.61 -26.92 7.53
CA LEU A 394 -6.41 -26.56 6.36
C LEU A 394 -6.51 -27.76 5.39
N THR A 395 -7.09 -28.86 5.86
CA THR A 395 -7.35 -30.05 5.03
C THR A 395 -8.55 -29.82 4.10
N PRO A 396 -8.71 -30.59 3.01
CA PRO A 396 -9.92 -30.53 2.18
C PRO A 396 -11.22 -30.69 2.99
N ASP A 397 -11.22 -31.58 3.98
CA ASP A 397 -12.39 -31.78 4.87
C ASP A 397 -12.65 -30.57 5.75
N THR A 398 -11.60 -29.94 6.29
CA THR A 398 -11.73 -28.70 7.07
C THR A 398 -12.26 -27.55 6.22
N ILE A 399 -11.74 -27.39 4.99
CA ILE A 399 -12.23 -26.37 4.05
C ILE A 399 -13.71 -26.63 3.77
N LYS A 400 -14.07 -27.84 3.34
CA LYS A 400 -15.48 -28.22 3.08
C LYS A 400 -16.39 -28.02 4.29
N GLN A 401 -15.90 -28.29 5.50
CA GLN A 401 -16.66 -28.16 6.73
C GLN A 401 -16.97 -26.69 7.08
N PHE A 402 -16.04 -25.77 6.83
CA PHE A 402 -16.12 -24.38 7.29
C PHE A 402 -16.33 -23.35 6.18
N ASP A 403 -16.29 -23.77 4.92
CA ASP A 403 -16.54 -22.88 3.79
C ASP A 403 -17.97 -22.31 3.85
N GLY A 404 -18.09 -21.01 3.60
CA GLY A 404 -19.35 -20.27 3.72
C GLY A 404 -19.94 -20.12 5.12
N LYS A 405 -19.41 -20.81 6.16
CA LYS A 405 -19.88 -20.65 7.55
C LYS A 405 -19.53 -19.26 8.10
N ARG A 406 -20.48 -18.71 8.87
CA ARG A 406 -20.44 -17.33 9.39
C ARG A 406 -20.81 -17.30 10.87
N THR A 407 -20.18 -16.41 11.62
CA THR A 407 -20.68 -15.99 12.94
C THR A 407 -21.92 -15.12 12.78
N LYS A 408 -22.62 -14.78 13.88
CA LYS A 408 -23.76 -13.85 13.81
C LYS A 408 -23.42 -12.47 13.24
N PHE A 409 -22.14 -12.07 13.30
CA PHE A 409 -21.64 -10.82 12.73
C PHE A 409 -21.21 -10.95 11.26
N GLY A 410 -21.18 -12.16 10.70
CA GLY A 410 -20.77 -12.42 9.33
C GLY A 410 -19.31 -12.79 9.14
N THR A 411 -18.50 -12.87 10.21
CA THR A 411 -17.10 -13.29 10.12
C THR A 411 -17.00 -14.75 9.66
N THR A 412 -16.07 -15.02 8.75
CA THR A 412 -15.82 -16.35 8.16
C THR A 412 -14.40 -16.83 8.47
N LEU A 413 -14.12 -18.12 8.30
CA LEU A 413 -12.74 -18.63 8.37
C LEU A 413 -11.81 -17.97 7.33
N ALA A 414 -12.35 -17.56 6.18
CA ALA A 414 -11.61 -16.83 5.16
C ALA A 414 -11.05 -15.50 5.69
N HIS A 415 -11.85 -14.72 6.42
CA HIS A 415 -11.36 -13.51 7.10
C HIS A 415 -10.20 -13.82 8.05
N MET A 416 -10.33 -14.92 8.80
CA MET A 416 -9.40 -15.26 9.88
C MET A 416 -8.00 -15.60 9.36
N ILE A 417 -7.92 -16.30 8.23
CA ILE A 417 -6.65 -16.78 7.66
C ILE A 417 -6.03 -15.81 6.65
N ARG A 418 -6.77 -14.76 6.25
CA ARG A 418 -6.36 -13.85 5.17
C ARG A 418 -4.99 -13.23 5.40
N ASN A 419 -4.69 -12.83 6.63
CA ASN A 419 -3.38 -12.26 6.98
C ASN A 419 -2.24 -13.23 6.64
N CYS A 420 -2.42 -14.52 6.90
CA CYS A 420 -1.43 -15.57 6.66
C CYS A 420 -1.32 -15.94 5.17
N ALA A 421 -2.42 -15.83 4.41
CA ALA A 421 -2.41 -16.04 2.97
C ALA A 421 -1.57 -14.99 2.24
N TYR A 422 -1.63 -13.72 2.66
CA TYR A 422 -0.85 -12.64 2.07
C TYR A 422 0.51 -12.40 2.74
N ASN A 423 0.72 -12.93 3.95
CA ASN A 423 1.98 -12.82 4.68
C ASN A 423 2.41 -14.23 5.13
N PRO A 424 3.12 -15.01 4.28
CA PRO A 424 3.49 -16.39 4.58
C PRO A 424 4.26 -16.55 5.89
N ARG A 425 5.02 -15.53 6.33
CA ARG A 425 5.76 -15.56 7.60
C ARG A 425 4.90 -15.33 8.85
N ALA A 426 3.65 -14.89 8.69
CA ALA A 426 2.72 -14.72 9.81
C ALA A 426 2.34 -16.09 10.40
N LEU A 427 2.46 -16.21 11.73
CA LEU A 427 2.27 -17.49 12.42
C LEU A 427 0.80 -17.80 12.72
N CYS A 428 0.03 -16.80 13.18
CA CYS A 428 -1.34 -17.01 13.67
C CYS A 428 -2.39 -16.27 12.83
N PRO A 429 -3.61 -16.82 12.73
CA PRO A 429 -4.76 -16.12 12.14
C PRO A 429 -5.16 -14.90 12.98
N ARG A 430 -6.08 -14.08 12.48
CA ARG A 430 -6.67 -12.92 13.18
C ARG A 430 -8.20 -12.98 13.12
N LEU A 431 -8.84 -13.21 14.25
CA LEU A 431 -10.27 -13.43 14.34
C LEU A 431 -11.06 -12.13 14.19
N GLY A 432 -12.30 -12.26 13.72
CA GLY A 432 -13.22 -11.13 13.50
C GLY A 432 -14.17 -10.85 14.65
N ASP A 433 -14.42 -11.79 15.55
CA ASP A 433 -15.24 -11.58 16.74
C ASP A 433 -15.03 -12.74 17.74
N ALA A 434 -15.60 -12.60 18.94
CA ALA A 434 -15.48 -13.60 19.99
C ALA A 434 -16.21 -14.92 19.66
N GLU A 435 -17.26 -14.89 18.85
CA GLU A 435 -18.04 -16.08 18.48
C GLU A 435 -17.25 -17.01 17.55
N CYS A 436 -16.23 -16.50 16.86
CA CYS A 436 -15.31 -17.29 16.05
C CYS A 436 -14.72 -18.49 16.82
N TYR A 437 -14.47 -18.34 18.13
CA TYR A 437 -13.94 -19.40 18.98
C TYR A 437 -14.93 -20.55 19.22
N GLU A 438 -16.24 -20.33 18.97
CA GLU A 438 -17.28 -21.35 19.04
C GLU A 438 -17.68 -21.84 17.64
N THR A 439 -18.00 -20.92 16.71
CA THR A 439 -18.40 -21.26 15.33
C THR A 439 -17.35 -22.11 14.60
N PHE A 440 -16.07 -21.80 14.83
CA PHE A 440 -14.93 -22.49 14.20
C PHE A 440 -14.13 -23.34 15.22
N LYS A 441 -14.76 -23.73 16.34
CA LYS A 441 -14.11 -24.40 17.48
C LYS A 441 -13.20 -25.56 17.07
N GLY A 442 -13.69 -26.48 16.23
CA GLY A 442 -12.90 -27.64 15.79
C GLY A 442 -11.55 -27.26 15.16
N HIS A 443 -11.52 -26.23 14.32
CA HIS A 443 -10.27 -25.73 13.72
C HIS A 443 -9.46 -24.88 14.72
N MET A 444 -10.12 -24.02 15.50
CA MET A 444 -9.46 -23.14 16.47
C MET A 444 -8.80 -23.88 17.62
N GLU A 445 -9.37 -24.96 18.13
CA GLU A 445 -8.75 -25.77 19.19
C GLU A 445 -7.45 -26.43 18.74
N HIS A 446 -7.32 -26.82 17.47
CA HIS A 446 -6.05 -27.30 16.93
C HIS A 446 -5.00 -26.19 16.91
N VAL A 447 -5.36 -25.01 16.41
CA VAL A 447 -4.49 -23.82 16.36
C VAL A 447 -4.04 -23.40 17.77
N ILE A 448 -4.97 -23.36 18.73
CA ILE A 448 -4.69 -22.94 20.11
C ILE A 448 -3.78 -23.96 20.80
N ARG A 449 -4.06 -25.26 20.67
CA ARG A 449 -3.23 -26.31 21.28
C ARG A 449 -1.81 -26.30 20.74
N ASP A 450 -1.63 -26.18 19.43
CA ASP A 450 -0.31 -26.17 18.80
C ASP A 450 0.48 -24.92 19.20
N TYR A 451 -0.14 -23.74 19.19
CA TYR A 451 0.56 -22.50 19.57
C TYR A 451 0.94 -22.48 21.06
N HIS A 452 -0.02 -22.74 21.95
CA HIS A 452 0.19 -22.65 23.40
C HIS A 452 0.81 -23.92 24.00
N ARG A 453 1.07 -24.95 23.17
CA ARG A 453 1.62 -26.25 23.58
C ARG A 453 0.81 -26.90 24.71
N VAL A 454 -0.51 -26.76 24.65
CA VAL A 454 -1.44 -27.31 25.64
C VAL A 454 -1.33 -28.84 25.65
N GLN A 455 -1.14 -29.42 26.83
CA GLN A 455 -1.06 -30.87 27.02
C GLN A 455 -2.47 -31.47 27.18
N GLY A 456 -2.75 -32.55 26.46
CA GLY A 456 -4.03 -33.26 26.52
C GLY A 456 -5.13 -32.68 25.61
N ASP A 457 -6.32 -33.28 25.70
CA ASP A 457 -7.41 -33.01 24.74
C ASP A 457 -8.22 -31.76 25.06
N LYS A 458 -8.24 -31.33 26.33
CA LYS A 458 -9.04 -30.19 26.81
C LYS A 458 -8.17 -28.98 27.09
N ILE A 459 -8.57 -27.84 26.53
CA ILE A 459 -8.00 -26.54 26.86
C ILE A 459 -8.72 -26.01 28.11
N SER A 460 -7.97 -25.63 29.13
CA SER A 460 -8.50 -25.06 30.38
C SER A 460 -7.68 -23.84 30.78
N HIS A 461 -8.36 -22.83 31.32
CA HIS A 461 -7.74 -21.62 31.84
C HIS A 461 -8.29 -21.32 33.24
N PRO A 462 -7.44 -20.94 34.21
CA PRO A 462 -7.92 -20.52 35.52
C PRO A 462 -8.72 -19.22 35.43
N VAL A 463 -9.58 -18.98 36.42
CA VAL A 463 -10.27 -17.69 36.57
C VAL A 463 -9.25 -16.55 36.79
N PRO A 464 -9.56 -15.32 36.34
CA PRO A 464 -8.66 -14.17 36.51
C PRO A 464 -8.22 -14.04 37.97
N THR A 465 -6.91 -14.08 38.20
CA THR A 465 -6.34 -14.11 39.56
C THR A 465 -5.10 -13.22 39.63
N PHE A 466 -5.32 -12.00 40.15
CA PHE A 466 -4.28 -10.98 40.24
C PHE A 466 -3.41 -11.05 41.50
N GLY A 467 -3.87 -11.76 42.54
CA GLY A 467 -3.19 -11.85 43.85
C GLY A 467 -3.53 -10.71 44.81
N ASP A 468 -2.98 -10.78 46.03
CA ASP A 468 -3.01 -9.69 47.01
C ASP A 468 -1.97 -8.63 46.61
N LEU A 469 -2.44 -7.48 46.11
CA LEU A 469 -1.58 -6.40 45.63
C LEU A 469 -0.69 -5.78 46.73
N SER A 470 -1.02 -6.02 48.02
CA SER A 470 -0.17 -5.59 49.13
C SER A 470 0.97 -6.58 49.45
N LYS A 471 0.91 -7.79 48.91
CA LYS A 471 1.83 -8.92 49.19
C LYS A 471 2.18 -9.67 47.92
N LEU A 472 2.68 -8.95 46.91
CA LEU A 472 3.13 -9.55 45.66
C LEU A 472 4.41 -10.38 45.87
N PRO A 473 4.56 -11.53 45.19
CA PRO A 473 5.71 -12.43 45.33
C PRO A 473 6.94 -11.99 44.51
N PHE A 474 6.91 -10.78 43.96
CA PHE A 474 7.99 -10.15 43.21
C PHE A 474 8.11 -8.69 43.63
N LYS A 475 9.27 -8.10 43.37
CA LYS A 475 9.66 -6.74 43.77
C LYS A 475 10.41 -6.05 42.64
N ASN A 476 11.14 -4.98 42.96
CA ASN A 476 12.11 -4.43 42.02
C ASN A 476 13.18 -5.48 41.66
N LEU A 477 13.20 -5.85 40.38
CA LEU A 477 14.06 -6.88 39.80
C LEU A 477 15.52 -6.42 39.62
N ASP A 478 15.75 -5.11 39.61
CA ASP A 478 17.09 -4.51 39.56
C ASP A 478 17.14 -3.27 40.47
N PRO A 479 17.30 -3.47 41.80
CA PRO A 479 17.42 -2.36 42.74
C PRO A 479 18.65 -1.46 42.49
N SER A 480 19.63 -1.94 41.72
CA SER A 480 20.82 -1.16 41.37
C SER A 480 20.58 -0.19 40.19
N GLY A 481 19.55 -0.45 39.38
CA GLY A 481 19.21 0.33 38.18
C GLY A 481 20.23 0.24 37.05
N LYS A 482 21.12 -0.75 37.06
CA LYS A 482 22.24 -0.86 36.10
C LYS A 482 21.89 -1.68 34.87
N LEU A 483 21.06 -2.71 35.01
CA LEU A 483 20.77 -3.69 33.99
C LEU A 483 19.38 -3.49 33.38
N ILE A 484 18.36 -3.16 34.17
CA ILE A 484 17.01 -2.91 33.65
C ILE A 484 16.83 -1.42 33.34
N ILE A 485 16.51 -1.13 32.08
CA ILE A 485 16.22 0.22 31.59
C ILE A 485 14.78 0.59 31.91
N SER A 486 13.84 -0.30 31.62
CA SER A 486 12.40 -0.09 31.83
C SER A 486 11.69 -1.42 32.00
N THR A 487 10.60 -1.39 32.75
CA THR A 487 9.71 -2.53 32.93
C THR A 487 8.32 -2.17 32.41
N ARG A 488 7.63 -3.14 31.83
CA ARG A 488 6.31 -2.95 31.23
C ARG A 488 5.45 -4.18 31.42
N VAL A 489 4.20 -3.98 31.83
CA VAL A 489 3.19 -5.04 31.84
C VAL A 489 1.99 -4.57 31.02
N ARG A 490 1.55 -5.39 30.07
CA ARG A 490 0.39 -5.09 29.23
C ARG A 490 -0.57 -6.26 29.12
N VAL A 491 -1.83 -5.95 28.84
CA VAL A 491 -2.89 -6.91 28.50
C VAL A 491 -3.68 -6.43 27.29
N GLY A 492 -4.25 -7.37 26.54
CA GLY A 492 -5.24 -7.11 25.49
C GLY A 492 -6.65 -7.36 26.03
N ARG A 493 -7.61 -6.55 25.60
CA ARG A 493 -9.03 -6.72 25.95
C ARG A 493 -9.92 -6.46 24.74
N SER A 494 -10.92 -7.31 24.60
CA SER A 494 -12.02 -7.14 23.64
C SER A 494 -13.30 -6.87 24.40
N VAL A 495 -14.12 -5.95 23.89
CA VAL A 495 -15.39 -5.52 24.51
C VAL A 495 -16.55 -6.37 24.00
N GLN A 496 -17.42 -6.82 24.90
CA GLN A 496 -18.61 -7.60 24.54
C GLN A 496 -19.55 -6.80 23.63
N GLY A 497 -20.17 -7.48 22.67
CA GLY A 497 -21.14 -6.87 21.75
C GLY A 497 -20.54 -6.24 20.49
N TYR A 498 -19.21 -6.21 20.37
CA TYR A 498 -18.51 -5.69 19.20
C TYR A 498 -17.75 -6.79 18.45
N GLN A 499 -17.69 -6.66 17.12
CA GLN A 499 -16.69 -7.34 16.30
C GLN A 499 -15.29 -6.85 16.65
N PHE A 500 -14.28 -7.71 16.50
CA PHE A 500 -12.87 -7.37 16.62
C PHE A 500 -12.41 -6.38 15.53
N GLY A 501 -11.24 -5.77 15.75
CA GLY A 501 -10.68 -4.73 14.88
C GLY A 501 -10.53 -5.13 13.41
N THR A 502 -10.49 -6.41 13.09
CA THR A 502 -10.36 -6.96 11.72
C THR A 502 -11.63 -6.89 10.90
N THR A 503 -12.82 -7.10 11.50
CA THR A 503 -14.10 -7.13 10.76
C THR A 503 -15.09 -6.03 11.15
N ILE A 504 -14.88 -5.32 12.28
CA ILE A 504 -15.72 -4.20 12.70
C ILE A 504 -15.87 -3.13 11.60
N ASN A 505 -17.09 -2.65 11.38
CA ASN A 505 -17.36 -1.53 10.47
C ASN A 505 -17.01 -0.17 11.10
N LYS A 506 -17.01 0.89 10.29
CA LYS A 506 -16.62 2.23 10.71
C LYS A 506 -17.51 2.77 11.83
N GLU A 507 -18.82 2.61 11.72
CA GLU A 507 -19.80 3.15 12.67
C GLU A 507 -19.66 2.50 14.04
N ALA A 508 -19.56 1.16 14.09
CA ALA A 508 -19.36 0.44 15.35
C ALA A 508 -17.99 0.75 15.95
N ARG A 509 -16.96 0.96 15.13
CA ARG A 509 -15.62 1.33 15.61
C ARG A 509 -15.59 2.69 16.28
N VAL A 510 -16.23 3.71 15.68
CA VAL A 510 -16.35 5.05 16.28
C VAL A 510 -17.20 5.01 17.56
N LYS A 511 -18.26 4.19 17.59
CA LYS A 511 -19.05 4.00 18.81
C LYS A 511 -18.23 3.36 19.93
N LEU A 512 -17.49 2.29 19.62
CA LEU A 512 -16.61 1.61 20.57
C LEU A 512 -15.50 2.54 21.08
N GLU A 513 -14.91 3.35 20.20
CA GLU A 513 -13.92 4.36 20.58
C GLU A 513 -14.48 5.30 21.63
N LYS A 514 -15.69 5.83 21.41
CA LYS A 514 -16.35 6.72 22.35
C LYS A 514 -16.60 6.05 23.70
N GLU A 515 -17.16 4.84 23.72
CA GLU A 515 -17.43 4.10 24.96
C GLU A 515 -16.15 3.84 25.76
N LEU A 516 -15.06 3.47 25.09
CA LEU A 516 -13.77 3.25 25.73
C LEU A 516 -13.12 4.56 26.19
N ALA A 517 -13.19 5.62 25.39
CA ALA A 517 -12.66 6.94 25.75
C ALA A 517 -13.40 7.52 26.96
N ASP A 518 -14.73 7.42 27.02
CA ASP A 518 -15.54 7.86 28.15
C ASP A 518 -15.18 7.07 29.43
N ALA A 519 -14.97 5.76 29.32
CA ALA A 519 -14.51 4.93 30.44
C ALA A 519 -13.12 5.33 30.95
N LEU A 520 -12.18 5.63 30.04
CA LEU A 520 -10.80 6.00 30.36
C LEU A 520 -10.71 7.43 30.94
N MET A 521 -11.46 8.37 30.38
CA MET A 521 -11.54 9.75 30.89
C MET A 521 -12.20 9.83 32.27
N GLY A 522 -12.97 8.80 32.66
CA GLY A 522 -13.54 8.66 34.01
C GLY A 522 -12.57 8.11 35.06
N LEU A 523 -11.33 7.76 34.70
CA LEU A 523 -10.32 7.27 35.65
C LEU A 523 -9.85 8.41 36.58
N THR A 524 -9.52 8.06 37.82
CA THR A 524 -9.14 9.02 38.87
C THR A 524 -7.80 8.66 39.51
N GLY A 525 -7.26 9.56 40.36
CA GLY A 525 -6.01 9.34 41.06
C GLY A 525 -4.82 9.20 40.10
N GLU A 526 -3.95 8.21 40.34
CA GLU A 526 -2.78 7.93 39.50
C GLU A 526 -3.15 7.58 38.05
N HIS A 527 -4.38 7.10 37.81
CA HIS A 527 -4.87 6.71 36.50
C HIS A 527 -5.58 7.82 35.73
N ALA A 528 -5.82 8.98 36.37
CA ALA A 528 -6.41 10.14 35.70
C ALA A 528 -5.50 10.60 34.54
N GLY A 529 -6.11 10.87 33.38
CA GLY A 529 -5.34 11.11 32.16
C GLY A 529 -6.15 11.80 31.08
N THR A 530 -5.57 11.81 29.88
CA THR A 530 -6.14 12.46 28.71
C THR A 530 -6.19 11.47 27.55
N TYR A 531 -7.31 11.49 26.83
CA TYR A 531 -7.51 10.74 25.61
C TYR A 531 -7.24 11.62 24.39
N TYR A 532 -6.50 11.08 23.44
CA TYR A 532 -6.18 11.69 22.15
C TYR A 532 -6.66 10.77 21.03
N SER A 533 -7.73 11.15 20.34
CA SER A 533 -8.15 10.46 19.11
C SER A 533 -7.10 10.70 18.02
N LEU A 534 -6.78 9.67 17.24
CA LEU A 534 -5.97 9.85 16.03
C LEU A 534 -6.74 10.65 14.97
N ALA A 535 -8.07 10.59 14.98
CA ALA A 535 -8.90 11.42 14.11
C ALA A 535 -8.86 12.88 14.60
N GLY A 536 -8.19 13.74 13.85
CA GLY A 536 -8.06 15.17 14.18
C GLY A 536 -6.88 15.49 15.11
N MET A 537 -5.97 14.54 15.37
CA MET A 537 -4.71 14.82 16.05
C MET A 537 -3.84 15.76 15.22
N ASP A 538 -3.33 16.83 15.83
CA ASP A 538 -2.40 17.73 15.17
C ASP A 538 -1.01 17.09 15.01
N GLU A 539 -0.24 17.56 14.03
CA GLU A 539 1.05 16.95 13.68
C GLU A 539 2.11 17.10 14.78
N ALA A 540 2.03 18.16 15.61
CA ALA A 540 2.98 18.34 16.71
C ALA A 540 2.73 17.31 17.82
N THR A 541 1.48 17.12 18.23
CA THR A 541 1.07 16.06 19.15
C THR A 541 1.42 14.68 18.60
N ARG A 542 1.13 14.43 17.31
CA ARG A 542 1.47 13.16 16.65
C ARG A 542 2.97 12.87 16.70
N LYS A 543 3.80 13.83 16.33
CA LYS A 543 5.27 13.70 16.37
C LYS A 543 5.77 13.41 17.78
N GLN A 544 5.30 14.15 18.78
CA GLN A 544 5.69 13.91 20.17
C GLN A 544 5.33 12.49 20.63
N LEU A 545 4.12 12.02 20.34
CA LEU A 545 3.69 10.66 20.73
C LEU A 545 4.46 9.56 19.98
N VAL A 546 4.93 9.83 18.76
CA VAL A 546 5.82 8.93 18.02
C VAL A 546 7.23 8.92 18.63
N GLU A 547 7.78 10.09 18.96
CA GLU A 547 9.09 10.24 19.61
C GLU A 547 9.12 9.58 21.00
N ASP A 548 8.01 9.68 21.74
CA ASP A 548 7.83 9.01 23.03
C ASP A 548 7.64 7.48 22.90
N HIS A 549 7.59 6.94 21.67
CA HIS A 549 7.26 5.55 21.37
C HIS A 549 5.89 5.08 21.90
N PHE A 550 4.93 6.00 21.99
CA PHE A 550 3.58 5.72 22.48
C PHE A 550 2.56 5.49 21.38
N LEU A 551 2.73 6.08 20.21
CA LEU A 551 1.76 5.96 19.12
C LEU A 551 2.03 4.73 18.24
N PHE A 552 0.99 3.94 17.99
CA PHE A 552 1.01 2.86 17.00
C PHE A 552 0.75 3.40 15.58
N LYS A 553 1.18 2.64 14.56
CA LYS A 553 1.13 3.05 13.14
C LYS A 553 0.33 2.03 12.31
N ASP A 554 0.05 2.40 11.06
CA ASP A 554 -0.66 1.62 10.05
C ASP A 554 0.27 0.90 9.05
N ASP A 555 1.47 0.51 9.49
CA ASP A 555 2.55 -0.01 8.64
C ASP A 555 2.76 -1.53 8.73
N ASP A 556 2.07 -2.25 9.63
CA ASP A 556 2.13 -3.73 9.67
C ASP A 556 1.26 -4.37 8.58
N SER A 557 1.92 -5.01 7.61
CA SER A 557 1.22 -5.71 6.52
C SER A 557 0.35 -6.87 7.01
N VAL A 558 0.70 -7.51 8.12
CA VAL A 558 -0.08 -8.62 8.70
C VAL A 558 -1.42 -8.11 9.22
N LEU A 559 -1.42 -7.03 9.99
CA LEU A 559 -2.65 -6.42 10.51
C LEU A 559 -3.46 -5.73 9.40
N ARG A 560 -2.79 -5.09 8.42
CA ARG A 560 -3.45 -4.55 7.21
C ARG A 560 -4.25 -5.66 6.51
N ASP A 561 -3.60 -6.79 6.23
CA ASP A 561 -4.21 -7.87 5.46
C ASP A 561 -5.24 -8.66 6.25
N ALA A 562 -5.25 -8.54 7.58
CA ALA A 562 -6.35 -8.98 8.44
C ALA A 562 -7.58 -8.05 8.40
N GLY A 563 -7.45 -6.84 7.84
CA GLY A 563 -8.49 -5.80 7.82
C GLY A 563 -8.43 -4.81 8.99
N GLY A 564 -7.38 -4.83 9.81
CA GLY A 564 -7.25 -3.98 11.01
C GLY A 564 -7.13 -2.47 10.72
N TYR A 565 -6.69 -2.10 9.52
CA TYR A 565 -6.48 -0.70 9.10
C TYR A 565 -7.57 -0.13 8.20
N ARG A 566 -8.71 -0.82 8.03
CA ARG A 566 -9.84 -0.24 7.30
C ARG A 566 -10.33 1.04 7.98
N ASP A 567 -10.78 2.00 7.18
CA ASP A 567 -11.33 3.28 7.66
C ASP A 567 -10.33 4.10 8.51
N TRP A 568 -9.03 3.93 8.33
CA TRP A 568 -8.01 4.63 9.10
C TRP A 568 -8.09 6.16 8.92
N PRO A 569 -7.92 6.97 10.00
CA PRO A 569 -7.66 6.59 11.39
C PRO A 569 -8.92 6.53 12.29
N ALA A 570 -10.13 6.47 11.75
CA ALA A 570 -11.37 6.60 12.53
C ALA A 570 -11.49 5.51 13.62
N GLY A 571 -11.92 5.85 14.84
CA GLY A 571 -12.13 4.84 15.88
C GLY A 571 -10.85 4.40 16.61
N ARG A 572 -9.75 5.16 16.49
CA ARG A 572 -8.44 4.85 17.06
C ARG A 572 -7.95 6.01 17.91
N GLY A 573 -7.26 5.70 19.00
CA GLY A 573 -6.70 6.71 19.88
C GLY A 573 -5.74 6.15 20.90
N ILE A 574 -5.17 7.08 21.65
CA ILE A 574 -4.32 6.78 22.80
C ILE A 574 -4.79 7.57 24.00
N PHE A 575 -4.87 6.89 25.14
CA PHE A 575 -4.99 7.52 26.45
C PHE A 575 -3.69 7.34 27.22
N HIS A 576 -3.29 8.34 27.99
CA HIS A 576 -2.28 8.15 29.03
C HIS A 576 -2.51 9.05 30.24
N ASN A 577 -2.04 8.61 31.40
CA ASN A 577 -2.01 9.45 32.60
C ASN A 577 -0.95 10.56 32.49
N ALA A 578 -0.98 11.55 33.40
CA ALA A 578 -0.05 12.67 33.38
C ALA A 578 1.43 12.24 33.45
N SER A 579 1.72 11.19 34.22
CA SER A 579 3.08 10.65 34.40
C SER A 579 3.55 9.76 33.25
N LYS A 580 2.69 9.47 32.25
CA LYS A 580 2.98 8.55 31.13
C LYS A 580 3.41 7.15 31.59
N THR A 581 2.90 6.70 32.74
CA THR A 581 3.17 5.39 33.34
C THR A 581 2.01 4.40 33.21
N PHE A 582 0.83 4.89 32.80
CA PHE A 582 -0.33 4.09 32.45
C PHE A 582 -0.90 4.59 31.13
N LEU A 583 -0.99 3.70 30.13
CA LEU A 583 -1.42 4.03 28.77
C LEU A 583 -2.44 3.00 28.28
N CYS A 584 -3.34 3.45 27.40
CA CYS A 584 -4.28 2.59 26.72
C CYS A 584 -4.32 2.92 25.23
N TRP A 585 -4.09 1.91 24.38
CA TRP A 585 -4.35 2.04 22.93
C TRP A 585 -5.75 1.55 22.62
N ILE A 586 -6.51 2.36 21.88
CA ILE A 586 -7.85 2.02 21.40
C ILE A 586 -7.78 1.68 19.91
N GLY A 587 -8.31 0.53 19.53
CA GLY A 587 -8.58 0.19 18.12
C GLY A 587 -7.36 -0.16 17.26
N GLU A 588 -6.26 -0.61 17.87
CA GLU A 588 -5.07 -1.16 17.19
C GLU A 588 -5.36 -2.60 16.71
N GLU A 589 -4.80 -3.64 17.33
CA GLU A 589 -5.10 -5.05 17.00
C GLU A 589 -6.32 -5.56 17.78
N ASP A 590 -6.33 -5.30 19.09
CA ASP A 590 -7.45 -5.57 19.99
C ASP A 590 -8.23 -4.26 20.25
N HIS A 591 -9.42 -4.33 20.86
CA HIS A 591 -10.20 -3.10 21.15
C HIS A 591 -9.45 -2.18 22.10
N LEU A 592 -8.81 -2.77 23.11
CA LEU A 592 -8.08 -2.04 24.13
C LEU A 592 -6.80 -2.78 24.47
N ARG A 593 -5.67 -2.08 24.42
CA ARG A 593 -4.38 -2.56 24.95
C ARG A 593 -4.02 -1.71 26.15
N ILE A 594 -4.13 -2.30 27.34
CA ILE A 594 -3.89 -1.62 28.62
C ILE A 594 -2.44 -1.86 29.02
N ILE A 595 -1.72 -0.79 29.34
CA ILE A 595 -0.28 -0.79 29.51
C ILE A 595 0.05 -0.06 30.81
N SER A 596 0.91 -0.67 31.62
CA SER A 596 1.60 -0.01 32.73
C SER A 596 3.10 -0.14 32.50
N MET A 597 3.84 0.95 32.63
CA MET A 597 5.29 0.95 32.44
C MET A 597 5.96 2.09 33.20
N GLU A 598 7.25 1.96 33.45
CA GLU A 598 8.13 3.01 33.96
C GLU A 598 9.60 2.61 33.76
N LEU A 599 10.51 3.56 34.00
CA LEU A 599 11.95 3.29 34.02
C LEU A 599 12.33 2.43 35.24
N GLY A 600 13.36 1.61 35.08
CA GLY A 600 13.85 0.71 36.12
C GLY A 600 13.08 -0.61 36.24
N GLY A 601 13.32 -1.32 37.35
CA GLY A 601 12.93 -2.72 37.55
C GLY A 601 11.72 -2.97 38.44
N ASP A 602 10.95 -1.95 38.87
CA ASP A 602 9.86 -2.10 39.84
C ASP A 602 8.60 -2.77 39.26
N LEU A 603 8.70 -4.08 39.04
CA LEU A 603 7.59 -4.89 38.55
C LEU A 603 6.37 -4.85 39.49
N ALA A 604 6.56 -4.74 40.80
CA ALA A 604 5.47 -4.76 41.77
C ALA A 604 4.60 -3.50 41.67
N GLY A 605 5.22 -2.31 41.61
CA GLY A 605 4.53 -1.05 41.38
C GLY A 605 3.78 -1.03 40.06
N ILE A 606 4.45 -1.42 38.97
CA ILE A 606 3.89 -1.47 37.61
C ILE A 606 2.70 -2.43 37.52
N TYR A 607 2.83 -3.64 38.07
CA TYR A 607 1.78 -4.64 38.07
C TYR A 607 0.58 -4.16 38.90
N THR A 608 0.81 -3.59 40.08
CA THR A 608 -0.24 -3.01 40.93
C THR A 608 -1.01 -1.91 40.20
N ARG A 609 -0.30 -0.99 39.54
CA ARG A 609 -0.90 0.07 38.72
C ARG A 609 -1.71 -0.51 37.57
N LEU A 610 -1.21 -1.53 36.88
CA LEU A 610 -1.94 -2.20 35.80
C LEU A 610 -3.26 -2.80 36.32
N VAL A 611 -3.21 -3.60 37.39
CA VAL A 611 -4.39 -4.30 37.92
C VAL A 611 -5.45 -3.32 38.40
N LYS A 612 -5.07 -2.26 39.13
CA LYS A 612 -6.00 -1.22 39.54
C LYS A 612 -6.67 -0.53 38.34
N GLY A 613 -5.89 -0.27 37.28
CA GLY A 613 -6.41 0.30 36.03
C GLY A 613 -7.40 -0.63 35.33
N ILE A 614 -7.08 -1.93 35.21
CA ILE A 614 -7.99 -2.94 34.65
C ILE A 614 -9.30 -2.98 35.44
N GLN A 615 -9.22 -3.09 36.78
CA GLN A 615 -10.39 -3.17 37.65
C GLN A 615 -11.28 -1.92 37.54
N ALA A 616 -10.68 -0.74 37.42
CA ALA A 616 -11.43 0.51 37.23
C ALA A 616 -12.15 0.55 35.87
N ILE A 617 -11.51 0.06 34.80
CA ILE A 617 -12.11 -0.01 33.46
C ILE A 617 -13.24 -1.06 33.42
N GLU A 618 -13.06 -2.22 34.06
CA GLU A 618 -14.05 -3.31 34.10
C GLU A 618 -15.36 -2.90 34.82
N GLN A 619 -15.34 -1.87 35.66
CA GLN A 619 -16.55 -1.29 36.24
C GLN A 619 -17.43 -0.56 35.21
N LYS A 620 -16.85 -0.16 34.07
CA LYS A 620 -17.54 0.61 33.01
C LYS A 620 -17.79 -0.22 31.76
N VAL A 621 -16.94 -1.21 31.48
CA VAL A 621 -16.94 -1.97 30.23
C VAL A 621 -16.83 -3.47 30.52
N LYS A 622 -17.65 -4.28 29.84
CA LYS A 622 -17.59 -5.74 29.95
C LYS A 622 -16.68 -6.33 28.88
N PHE A 623 -15.71 -7.14 29.29
CA PHE A 623 -14.78 -7.80 28.37
C PHE A 623 -15.23 -9.20 27.96
N CYS A 624 -14.83 -9.61 26.76
CA CYS A 624 -15.05 -10.95 26.24
C CYS A 624 -14.18 -11.96 27.01
N HIS A 625 -14.81 -12.98 27.59
CA HIS A 625 -14.16 -14.02 28.38
C HIS A 625 -14.79 -15.39 28.08
N SER A 626 -13.99 -16.44 28.14
CA SER A 626 -14.38 -17.85 28.04
C SER A 626 -13.77 -18.63 29.19
N ASP A 627 -14.52 -19.56 29.79
CA ASP A 627 -14.03 -20.42 30.87
C ASP A 627 -12.85 -21.31 30.42
N ASN A 628 -12.79 -21.66 29.13
CA ASN A 628 -11.74 -22.51 28.60
C ASN A 628 -10.53 -21.71 28.11
N TYR A 629 -10.76 -20.50 27.56
CA TYR A 629 -9.73 -19.73 26.87
C TYR A 629 -9.30 -18.46 27.60
N GLY A 630 -9.91 -18.12 28.73
CA GLY A 630 -9.70 -16.85 29.42
C GLY A 630 -10.26 -15.67 28.62
N TYR A 631 -9.59 -14.53 28.70
CA TYR A 631 -9.96 -13.35 27.92
C TYR A 631 -9.74 -13.58 26.42
N LEU A 632 -10.73 -13.19 25.62
CA LEU A 632 -10.75 -13.42 24.18
C LEU A 632 -10.19 -12.21 23.42
N THR A 633 -9.22 -12.48 22.54
CA THR A 633 -8.51 -11.48 21.73
C THR A 633 -8.65 -11.78 20.24
N CYS A 634 -8.26 -10.82 19.39
CA CYS A 634 -8.24 -11.00 17.95
C CYS A 634 -7.27 -12.12 17.54
N CYS A 635 -6.06 -12.13 18.10
CA CYS A 635 -5.08 -13.17 17.81
C CYS A 635 -5.19 -14.31 18.85
N PRO A 636 -5.28 -15.59 18.43
CA PRO A 636 -5.36 -16.72 19.36
C PRO A 636 -4.07 -16.89 20.19
N SER A 637 -2.95 -16.30 19.73
CA SER A 637 -1.71 -16.27 20.51
C SER A 637 -1.83 -15.48 21.81
N ASN A 638 -2.78 -14.53 21.89
CA ASN A 638 -2.96 -13.62 23.03
C ASN A 638 -4.12 -14.02 23.96
N LEU A 639 -4.61 -15.26 23.89
CA LEU A 639 -5.62 -15.79 24.79
C LEU A 639 -5.12 -15.96 26.24
N GLY A 640 -6.04 -16.31 27.13
CA GLY A 640 -5.80 -16.58 28.54
C GLY A 640 -5.76 -15.29 29.34
N THR A 641 -4.62 -15.06 30.01
CA THR A 641 -4.35 -13.80 30.72
C THR A 641 -4.24 -12.61 29.76
N THR A 642 -3.90 -12.89 28.49
CA THR A 642 -3.42 -11.93 27.47
C THR A 642 -2.13 -11.19 27.87
N MET A 643 -1.57 -11.50 29.04
CA MET A 643 -0.57 -10.69 29.71
C MET A 643 0.81 -10.88 29.08
N ARG A 644 1.47 -9.76 28.80
CA ARG A 644 2.91 -9.70 28.55
C ARG A 644 3.53 -8.79 29.60
N ALA A 645 4.19 -9.38 30.57
CA ALA A 645 5.15 -8.70 31.43
C ALA A 645 6.52 -8.75 30.74
N SER A 646 7.23 -7.64 30.67
CA SER A 646 8.54 -7.58 30.03
C SER A 646 9.45 -6.51 30.61
N VAL A 647 10.74 -6.66 30.35
CA VAL A 647 11.79 -5.70 30.70
C VAL A 647 12.67 -5.42 29.49
N HIS A 648 13.13 -4.18 29.36
CA HIS A 648 14.29 -3.87 28.55
C HIS A 648 15.53 -4.03 29.41
N ALA A 649 16.28 -5.11 29.19
CA ALA A 649 17.45 -5.46 30.00
C ALA A 649 18.73 -5.43 29.17
N ARG A 650 19.79 -4.91 29.77
CA ARG A 650 21.18 -4.97 29.29
C ARG A 650 21.75 -6.32 29.68
N VAL A 651 21.98 -7.18 28.70
CA VAL A 651 22.61 -8.50 28.86
C VAL A 651 23.77 -8.71 27.87
N PRO A 652 24.70 -7.75 27.72
CA PRO A 652 25.73 -7.80 26.68
C PRO A 652 26.66 -9.01 26.80
N LYS A 653 26.95 -9.51 28.02
CA LYS A 653 27.87 -10.62 28.21
C LYS A 653 27.23 -11.95 27.86
N LEU A 654 26.01 -12.21 28.34
CA LEU A 654 25.26 -13.42 28.04
C LEU A 654 24.87 -13.47 26.57
N SER A 655 24.40 -12.34 26.01
CA SER A 655 23.98 -12.28 24.61
C SER A 655 25.13 -12.33 23.60
N ALA A 656 26.38 -12.13 24.03
CA ALA A 656 27.56 -12.37 23.20
C ALA A 656 27.64 -13.83 22.72
N ASN A 657 27.06 -14.78 23.47
CA ASN A 657 26.81 -16.14 23.00
C ASN A 657 25.31 -16.36 22.77
N LYS A 658 24.86 -16.07 21.55
CA LYS A 658 23.43 -16.13 21.17
C LYS A 658 22.80 -17.50 21.43
N ALA A 659 23.51 -18.59 21.11
CA ALA A 659 23.00 -19.94 21.34
C ALA A 659 22.75 -20.21 22.83
N LYS A 660 23.70 -19.80 23.69
CA LYS A 660 23.53 -19.94 25.14
C LYS A 660 22.43 -19.05 25.69
N PHE A 661 22.35 -17.83 25.21
CA PHE A 661 21.28 -16.90 25.59
C PHE A 661 19.90 -17.45 25.24
N ASP A 662 19.71 -17.98 24.03
CA ASP A 662 18.45 -18.58 23.59
C ASP A 662 18.10 -19.85 24.42
N GLU A 663 19.10 -20.66 24.76
CA GLU A 663 18.94 -21.80 25.67
C GLU A 663 18.47 -21.37 27.07
N VAL A 664 19.08 -20.33 27.64
CA VAL A 664 18.72 -19.78 28.96
C VAL A 664 17.30 -19.21 28.91
N CYS A 665 16.99 -18.37 27.92
CA CYS A 665 15.64 -17.83 27.72
C CYS A 665 14.59 -18.95 27.66
N LYS A 666 14.83 -19.98 26.83
CA LYS A 666 13.93 -21.13 26.70
C LYS A 666 13.79 -21.90 28.03
N LYS A 667 14.88 -22.13 28.76
CA LYS A 667 14.86 -22.84 30.06
C LYS A 667 13.96 -22.15 31.08
N TYR A 668 13.94 -20.82 31.09
CA TYR A 668 13.17 -20.02 32.03
C TYR A 668 11.84 -19.50 31.47
N GLY A 669 11.41 -19.97 30.30
CA GLY A 669 10.13 -19.57 29.69
C GLY A 669 10.08 -18.09 29.28
N ILE A 670 11.24 -17.51 28.97
CA ILE A 670 11.40 -16.13 28.54
C ILE A 670 11.54 -16.09 27.01
N GLN A 671 10.78 -15.21 26.39
CA GLN A 671 10.94 -14.84 24.99
C GLN A 671 11.80 -13.57 24.91
N ALA A 672 12.88 -13.63 24.13
CA ALA A 672 13.73 -12.47 23.83
C ALA A 672 13.39 -11.87 22.45
N ARG A 673 13.30 -10.54 22.37
CA ARG A 673 13.11 -9.76 21.14
C ARG A 673 14.07 -8.56 21.10
N GLY A 674 14.20 -7.93 19.93
CA GLY A 674 14.95 -6.67 19.79
C GLY A 674 14.27 -5.49 20.50
N VAL A 675 14.95 -4.35 20.51
CA VAL A 675 14.63 -3.20 21.38
C VAL A 675 13.28 -2.55 21.03
N HIS A 676 12.81 -2.70 19.80
CA HIS A 676 11.54 -2.13 19.32
C HIS A 676 10.44 -3.19 19.17
N GLY A 677 10.58 -4.36 19.80
CA GLY A 677 9.55 -5.39 19.83
C GLY A 677 9.72 -6.47 18.75
N GLU A 678 8.59 -7.01 18.29
CA GLU A 678 8.60 -8.12 17.31
C GLU A 678 9.29 -7.71 16.01
N HIS A 679 10.13 -8.60 15.47
CA HIS A 679 10.85 -8.40 14.21
C HIS A 679 11.89 -7.26 14.19
N THR A 680 12.37 -6.81 15.35
CA THR A 680 13.43 -5.78 15.44
C THR A 680 14.74 -6.35 15.95
N GLU A 681 15.86 -5.69 15.64
CA GLU A 681 17.19 -6.10 16.08
C GLU A 681 17.50 -5.59 17.50
N SER A 682 18.39 -6.29 18.19
CA SER A 682 18.96 -5.83 19.47
C SER A 682 20.14 -4.89 19.22
N ILE A 683 20.18 -3.74 19.88
CA ILE A 683 21.30 -2.79 19.79
C ILE A 683 22.05 -2.80 21.12
N GLY A 684 23.37 -2.99 21.09
CA GLY A 684 24.23 -2.88 22.27
C GLY A 684 23.96 -3.89 23.39
N GLY A 685 23.48 -5.10 23.05
CA GLY A 685 23.18 -6.15 24.05
C GLY A 685 21.91 -5.89 24.86
N VAL A 686 21.02 -4.99 24.39
CA VAL A 686 19.72 -4.71 25.00
C VAL A 686 18.62 -5.55 24.34
N TYR A 687 17.81 -6.22 25.17
CA TYR A 687 16.71 -7.09 24.71
C TYR A 687 15.40 -6.78 25.44
N ASP A 688 14.27 -6.90 24.73
CA ASP A 688 12.93 -7.04 25.32
C ASP A 688 12.72 -8.49 25.74
N LEU A 689 12.75 -8.73 27.06
CA LEU A 689 12.61 -10.05 27.67
C LEU A 689 11.24 -10.17 28.32
N SER A 690 10.42 -11.13 27.89
CA SER A 690 9.03 -11.27 28.34
C SER A 690 8.64 -12.71 28.65
N ASN A 691 7.60 -12.94 29.46
CA ASN A 691 6.98 -14.26 29.57
C ASN A 691 6.50 -14.79 28.20
N GLU A 692 6.78 -16.05 27.89
CA GLU A 692 6.29 -16.72 26.68
C GLU A 692 4.81 -17.11 26.82
N ARG A 693 4.43 -17.69 27.98
CA ARG A 693 3.11 -18.27 28.21
C ARG A 693 2.06 -17.21 28.55
N ARG A 694 0.83 -17.44 28.06
CA ARG A 694 -0.34 -16.55 28.30
C ARG A 694 -1.60 -17.33 28.69
N LEU A 695 -1.73 -18.57 28.22
CA LEU A 695 -2.83 -19.49 28.47
C LEU A 695 -2.43 -20.59 29.48
N GLY A 696 -3.40 -21.11 30.23
CA GLY A 696 -3.17 -22.18 31.23
C GLY A 696 -2.48 -21.75 32.53
N LEU A 697 -2.37 -20.45 32.81
CA LEU A 697 -1.81 -19.88 34.03
C LEU A 697 -2.55 -18.58 34.41
N THR A 698 -2.48 -18.16 35.66
CA THR A 698 -3.07 -16.87 36.11
C THR A 698 -2.17 -15.68 35.77
N GLU A 699 -2.72 -14.47 35.84
CA GLU A 699 -1.97 -13.22 35.67
C GLU A 699 -0.81 -13.11 36.67
N LEU A 700 -1.06 -13.46 37.94
CA LEU A 700 -0.03 -13.48 38.97
C LEU A 700 1.07 -14.48 38.61
N GLN A 701 0.72 -15.68 38.16
CA GLN A 701 1.68 -16.70 37.75
C GLN A 701 2.52 -16.24 36.56
N ALA A 702 1.91 -15.60 35.55
CA ALA A 702 2.62 -15.06 34.40
C ALA A 702 3.66 -14.01 34.80
N ALA A 703 3.29 -13.09 35.69
CA ALA A 703 4.22 -12.10 36.23
C ALA A 703 5.33 -12.75 37.09
N CYS A 704 5.00 -13.78 37.88
CA CYS A 704 5.99 -14.54 38.66
C CYS A 704 7.01 -15.27 37.77
N GLU A 705 6.55 -15.89 36.69
CA GLU A 705 7.42 -16.60 35.74
C GLU A 705 8.37 -15.62 35.06
N MET A 706 7.86 -14.46 34.63
CA MET A 706 8.71 -13.38 34.11
C MET A 706 9.74 -12.96 35.16
N ALA A 707 9.31 -12.60 36.37
CA ALA A 707 10.19 -12.14 37.44
C ALA A 707 11.34 -13.13 37.72
N LYS A 708 11.00 -14.41 37.93
CA LYS A 708 11.99 -15.46 38.19
C LYS A 708 12.95 -15.65 37.02
N GLY A 709 12.44 -15.66 35.78
CA GLY A 709 13.28 -15.83 34.61
C GLY A 709 14.24 -14.67 34.40
N ILE A 710 13.79 -13.43 34.63
CA ILE A 710 14.65 -12.25 34.56
C ILE A 710 15.69 -12.26 35.68
N GLU A 711 15.32 -12.54 36.92
CA GLU A 711 16.28 -12.63 38.03
C GLU A 711 17.41 -13.62 37.72
N GLU A 712 17.09 -14.78 37.15
CA GLU A 712 18.09 -15.79 36.76
C GLU A 712 18.97 -15.32 35.59
N ILE A 713 18.38 -14.68 34.57
CA ILE A 713 19.14 -14.09 33.46
C ILE A 713 20.11 -13.02 33.96
N LEU A 714 19.66 -12.13 34.85
CA LEU A 714 20.50 -11.06 35.41
C LEU A 714 21.60 -11.61 36.32
N LYS A 715 21.34 -12.68 37.09
CA LYS A 715 22.38 -13.38 37.87
C LYS A 715 23.46 -13.97 36.97
N ILE A 716 23.08 -14.58 35.85
CA ILE A 716 24.02 -15.13 34.87
C ILE A 716 24.82 -14.00 34.21
N GLU A 717 24.16 -12.92 33.79
CA GLU A 717 24.84 -11.75 33.23
C GLU A 717 25.86 -11.14 34.19
N ALA A 718 25.56 -11.09 35.49
CA ALA A 718 26.45 -10.56 36.51
C ALA A 718 27.64 -11.48 36.84
N SER A 719 27.55 -12.78 36.55
CA SER A 719 28.62 -13.75 36.83
C SER A 719 29.61 -13.95 35.68
N LEU A 720 29.19 -13.63 34.45
CA LEU A 720 30.06 -13.42 33.29
C LEU A 720 30.80 -12.09 33.44
#